data_AF-A0A2E9VX58-F1
#
_entry.id   AF-A0A2E9VX58-F1
#
_cell.length_a   1.000
_cell.length_b   1.000
_cell.length_c   1.000
_cell.angle_alpha   90.00
_cell.angle_beta   90.00
_cell.angle_gamma   90.00
#
_symmetry.space_group_name_H-M   'P 1'
#
loop_
_entity.id
_entity.type
_entity.pdbx_description
1 polymer ?
#
loop_
_entity_poly.entity_id
_entity_poly.type
_entity_poly.pdbx_seq_one_letter_code
_entity_poly.pdbx_strand_id
1 'polypeptide(L)'
;MQLLRAILLVIICLCFSSSILNAQETVNDSLGTKLRLIHGGRFIQGMSGGERVLEQDFPLSTVGQFYGNAEDPAHVTWITKPYYIAETEVTVAQFQAFVKATGYQTSAETAKTQMVGWEPTPEEKPLYQSYDFTRSEKFNWKNPGFEQKPNHPVVGISHADAKAFCEWLSNKEGVTYRLPTEAEWEFACRAGTQTYFSFGDNAKGVVHQYGNLGNAELEKFRKHAAERQWLLDWENAPEDGFVFTSPVGNFQANPWGLHDMHGNVWEWCEDLWLDTVYKDFSRPKYNKPTLTALDPVNRDRPQTSTNDFHTIRGGCWYNGDLPCRSSNRTYWDREDAACYIGFRIVREAGENIPRNALVDYESEKQAIQSIEAAGGEIFSSRGLDLEVRFSGNQIDESAIYALSELRDFKRLNLGWRQRDALISQSAFNAIAELSELESLELGDNVNPDEVNLSVLSKLKNLKVLHFPRSRPLNDSHLKSLASLKSLTDFRCFGTGGGLTDQGLKSISGNRSLEQLHIDENEATGEFLKNFVGCPLKGMTLTGIYNTPGKLNDEGVLTLVEFPLLETLTISRQPELTGKAMNVIVQLKHLQRLQLEDCPQMQDKDFVELSALSRLQYVELKQVGAGDRAAAAVARIPRIRSVQFRSEELTDQGIKDLAAAYSIQQLILFTPQITDQGLQSLGRINQLKSLMLYSENVTGKGLGPLCNLPQLNDLTLITPALTDVAFDYLSQCRSLLKLKLVYQGYRPPAALTNAGIMKMSSATWLRELWLPRNGTKITEDQILKLNQLMTNTGVIPYTATWKE
;
A
#
# COMPACT_ATOMS: atom_id res chain seq x y z
N MET A 1 42.37 17.85 -31.61
CA MET A 1 42.92 17.49 -30.27
C MET A 1 41.80 17.33 -29.22
N GLN A 2 40.70 16.67 -29.58
CA GLN A 2 39.55 16.33 -28.71
C GLN A 2 39.00 14.96 -29.11
N LEU A 3 39.90 14.00 -29.38
CA LEU A 3 39.56 12.61 -29.71
C LEU A 3 40.33 11.60 -28.83
N LEU A 4 40.90 12.08 -27.71
CA LEU A 4 41.76 11.32 -26.81
C LEU A 4 41.27 11.32 -25.34
N ARG A 5 40.05 11.83 -25.07
CA ARG A 5 39.41 11.77 -23.74
C ARG A 5 38.16 10.88 -23.67
N ALA A 6 37.70 10.32 -24.80
CA ALA A 6 36.54 9.42 -24.86
C ALA A 6 36.91 7.92 -24.80
N ILE A 7 38.20 7.58 -24.66
CA ILE A 7 38.68 6.17 -24.60
C ILE A 7 39.09 5.75 -23.17
N LEU A 8 38.98 6.65 -22.18
CA LEU A 8 39.36 6.34 -20.79
C LEU A 8 38.20 5.86 -19.89
N LEU A 9 36.98 5.67 -20.41
CA LEU A 9 35.81 5.22 -19.64
C LEU A 9 35.16 3.91 -20.12
N VAL A 10 35.77 3.19 -21.08
CA VAL A 10 35.24 1.91 -21.61
C VAL A 10 36.23 0.74 -21.43
N ILE A 11 37.31 0.93 -20.67
CA ILE A 11 38.25 -0.15 -20.29
C ILE A 11 38.43 -0.17 -18.77
N ILE A 12 37.34 -0.36 -18.04
CA ILE A 12 37.31 -1.02 -16.72
C ILE A 12 36.05 -1.88 -16.69
N CYS A 13 35.99 -2.92 -17.52
CA CYS A 13 34.93 -3.93 -17.39
C CYS A 13 35.25 -5.31 -17.97
N LEU A 14 36.45 -5.55 -18.52
CA LEU A 14 36.80 -6.89 -19.01
C LEU A 14 38.24 -7.21 -18.63
N CYS A 15 38.38 -8.33 -17.89
CA CYS A 15 39.61 -9.04 -17.55
C CYS A 15 40.45 -8.48 -16.37
N PHE A 16 39.93 -8.62 -15.15
CA PHE A 16 40.76 -9.00 -14.00
C PHE A 16 40.16 -10.23 -13.29
N SER A 17 40.84 -11.36 -13.47
CA SER A 17 40.94 -12.52 -12.57
C SER A 17 39.67 -13.26 -12.13
N SER A 18 39.02 -13.98 -13.05
CA SER A 18 38.12 -15.11 -12.73
C SER A 18 38.91 -16.40 -12.38
N SER A 19 39.86 -16.31 -11.45
CA SER A 19 40.56 -17.48 -10.90
C SER A 19 41.37 -17.23 -9.61
N ILE A 20 41.34 -16.03 -9.02
CA ILE A 20 41.95 -15.75 -7.70
C ILE A 20 41.04 -14.79 -6.90
N LEU A 21 39.82 -15.21 -6.59
CA LEU A 21 38.98 -14.54 -5.57
C LEU A 21 37.85 -15.41 -4.96
N ASN A 22 37.87 -16.74 -5.18
CA ASN A 22 36.81 -17.65 -4.70
C ASN A 22 37.16 -18.44 -3.43
N ALA A 23 38.19 -18.03 -2.67
CA ALA A 23 38.62 -18.75 -1.47
C ALA A 23 37.93 -18.30 -0.17
N GLN A 24 37.04 -17.30 -0.19
CA GLN A 24 36.47 -16.66 1.01
C GLN A 24 34.93 -16.62 1.05
N GLU A 25 34.20 -17.31 0.15
CA GLU A 25 32.72 -17.36 0.25
C GLU A 25 32.23 -18.14 1.48
N THR A 26 33.03 -19.09 1.96
CA THR A 26 32.75 -19.87 3.16
C THR A 26 33.98 -19.99 4.04
N VAL A 27 33.78 -19.92 5.35
CA VAL A 27 34.81 -20.19 6.36
C VAL A 27 34.28 -21.21 7.36
N ASN A 28 35.15 -22.07 7.86
CA ASN A 28 34.79 -22.99 8.94
C ASN A 28 35.47 -22.52 10.22
N ASP A 29 34.73 -22.53 11.33
CA ASP A 29 35.33 -22.37 12.64
C ASP A 29 36.03 -23.66 13.11
N SER A 30 36.69 -23.60 14.26
CA SER A 30 37.39 -24.73 14.89
C SER A 30 36.46 -25.82 15.44
N LEU A 31 35.14 -25.61 15.41
CA LEU A 31 34.10 -26.59 15.76
C LEU A 31 33.45 -27.20 14.52
N GLY A 32 33.87 -26.82 13.31
CA GLY A 32 33.31 -27.31 12.05
C GLY A 32 32.01 -26.62 11.64
N THR A 33 31.62 -25.51 12.30
CA THR A 33 30.51 -24.66 11.83
C THR A 33 30.92 -24.04 10.51
N LYS A 34 30.11 -24.24 9.47
CA LYS A 34 30.27 -23.54 8.19
C LYS A 34 29.61 -22.18 8.28
N LEU A 35 30.33 -21.12 7.94
CA LEU A 35 29.80 -19.77 7.84
C LEU A 35 29.92 -19.25 6.42
N ARG A 36 28.86 -18.64 5.91
CA ARG A 36 28.81 -18.01 4.57
C ARG A 36 29.04 -16.52 4.66
N LEU A 37 29.83 -16.00 3.73
CA LEU A 37 30.03 -14.57 3.59
C LEU A 37 28.78 -13.91 3.03
N ILE A 38 28.22 -12.98 3.78
CA ILE A 38 27.19 -12.05 3.33
C ILE A 38 27.89 -10.71 3.10
N HIS A 39 27.92 -10.26 1.85
CA HIS A 39 28.57 -8.99 1.47
C HIS A 39 27.84 -7.74 1.97
N GLY A 40 26.68 -7.91 2.60
CA GLY A 40 25.75 -6.84 2.90
C GLY A 40 24.96 -6.42 1.65
N GLY A 41 24.14 -5.40 1.81
CA GLY A 41 23.31 -4.85 0.74
C GLY A 41 22.12 -4.07 1.28
N ARG A 42 21.26 -3.67 0.35
CA ARG A 42 20.02 -2.94 0.60
C ARG A 42 18.85 -3.91 0.65
N PHE A 43 17.95 -3.75 1.61
CA PHE A 43 16.69 -4.49 1.65
C PHE A 43 15.57 -3.69 2.34
N ILE A 44 14.35 -4.20 2.27
CA ILE A 44 13.22 -3.68 3.03
C ILE A 44 13.12 -4.47 4.33
N GLN A 45 13.35 -3.81 5.45
CA GLN A 45 13.23 -4.38 6.78
C GLN A 45 11.84 -4.11 7.35
N GLY A 46 11.25 -5.11 8.01
CA GLY A 46 9.90 -5.02 8.55
C GLY A 46 8.80 -5.18 7.50
N MET A 47 7.59 -4.72 7.85
CA MET A 47 6.39 -4.88 7.03
C MET A 47 5.43 -3.70 7.19
N SER A 48 4.68 -3.37 6.13
CA SER A 48 3.65 -2.32 6.15
C SER A 48 2.27 -2.92 5.93
N GLY A 49 1.25 -2.36 6.58
CA GLY A 49 -0.16 -2.78 6.43
C GLY A 49 -0.86 -3.13 7.73
N GLY A 50 -0.07 -3.42 8.77
CA GLY A 50 -0.54 -3.73 10.11
C GLY A 50 -1.32 -5.03 10.23
N GLU A 51 -1.85 -5.26 11.42
CA GLU A 51 -2.57 -6.47 11.85
C GLU A 51 -3.64 -6.91 10.84
N ARG A 52 -4.42 -5.98 10.28
CA ARG A 52 -5.50 -6.31 9.33
C ARG A 52 -5.01 -6.97 8.03
N VAL A 53 -3.84 -6.59 7.53
CA VAL A 53 -3.28 -7.23 6.32
C VAL A 53 -2.80 -8.64 6.66
N LEU A 54 -2.13 -8.81 7.81
CA LEU A 54 -1.73 -10.13 8.29
C LEU A 54 -2.93 -11.04 8.56
N GLU A 55 -4.02 -10.55 9.14
CA GLU A 55 -5.26 -11.31 9.32
C GLU A 55 -5.89 -11.74 7.99
N GLN A 56 -5.74 -10.93 6.93
CA GLN A 56 -6.25 -11.26 5.60
C GLN A 56 -5.40 -12.33 4.90
N ASP A 57 -4.08 -12.22 5.03
CA ASP A 57 -3.13 -13.11 4.35
C ASP A 57 -2.89 -14.41 5.13
N PHE A 58 -3.12 -14.41 6.45
CA PHE A 58 -3.02 -15.57 7.35
C PHE A 58 -4.33 -15.81 8.14
N PRO A 59 -5.48 -16.00 7.47
CA PRO A 59 -6.80 -16.00 8.10
C PRO A 59 -7.06 -17.16 9.07
N LEU A 60 -6.18 -18.17 9.07
CA LEU A 60 -6.24 -19.32 9.96
C LEU A 60 -5.29 -19.21 11.16
N SER A 61 -4.31 -18.30 11.13
CA SER A 61 -3.40 -18.11 12.27
C SER A 61 -4.11 -17.32 13.38
N THR A 62 -4.73 -17.94 14.38
CA THR A 62 -5.56 -17.23 15.38
C THR A 62 -4.79 -16.67 16.58
N VAL A 63 -3.46 -16.60 16.55
CA VAL A 63 -2.67 -16.16 17.71
C VAL A 63 -2.66 -14.63 17.84
N GLY A 64 -3.68 -14.10 18.53
CA GLY A 64 -3.79 -12.70 19.01
C GLY A 64 -2.53 -12.11 19.66
N GLN A 65 -1.57 -12.95 20.09
CA GLN A 65 -0.30 -12.52 20.70
C GLN A 65 0.80 -12.14 19.69
N PHE A 66 0.76 -12.64 18.45
CA PHE A 66 1.76 -12.33 17.41
C PHE A 66 1.27 -11.28 16.40
N TYR A 67 0.05 -10.79 16.55
CA TYR A 67 -0.46 -9.65 15.80
C TYR A 67 0.02 -8.28 16.34
N GLY A 68 0.84 -8.28 17.40
CA GLY A 68 1.51 -7.09 17.91
C GLY A 68 2.42 -6.49 16.84
N ASN A 69 2.01 -5.37 16.25
CA ASN A 69 2.65 -4.75 15.08
C ASN A 69 3.98 -4.03 15.41
N ALA A 70 4.97 -4.77 15.92
CA ALA A 70 6.34 -4.28 16.18
C ALA A 70 7.23 -4.28 14.92
N GLU A 71 6.65 -4.65 13.76
CA GLU A 71 7.30 -4.77 12.45
C GLU A 71 7.01 -3.59 11.51
N ASP A 72 6.13 -2.67 11.91
CA ASP A 72 5.71 -1.51 11.11
C ASP A 72 6.36 -0.21 11.62
N PRO A 73 6.72 0.73 10.73
CA PRO A 73 6.68 0.65 9.27
C PRO A 73 7.81 -0.17 8.65
N ALA A 74 7.52 -0.81 7.51
CA ALA A 74 8.56 -1.28 6.60
C ALA A 74 9.43 -0.11 6.13
N HIS A 75 10.74 -0.27 6.14
CA HIS A 75 11.70 0.78 5.80
C HIS A 75 12.91 0.22 5.07
N VAL A 76 13.63 1.10 4.36
CA VAL A 76 14.86 0.73 3.66
C VAL A 76 15.98 0.58 4.69
N THR A 77 16.65 -0.56 4.68
CA THR A 77 17.82 -0.84 5.53
C THR A 77 19.01 -1.24 4.67
N TRP A 78 20.18 -0.70 5.04
CA TRP A 78 21.47 -1.09 4.49
C TRP A 78 22.29 -1.86 5.51
N ILE A 79 22.80 -3.01 5.10
CA ILE A 79 23.90 -3.69 5.78
C ILE A 79 25.17 -3.41 4.95
N THR A 80 26.06 -2.55 5.41
CA THR A 80 27.23 -2.11 4.66
C THR A 80 28.53 -2.83 5.05
N LYS A 81 28.50 -3.51 6.19
CA LYS A 81 29.63 -4.31 6.68
C LYS A 81 29.39 -5.76 6.28
N PRO A 82 30.26 -6.37 5.47
CA PRO A 82 30.23 -7.80 5.25
C PRO A 82 30.41 -8.54 6.58
N TYR A 83 29.81 -9.71 6.68
CA TYR A 83 29.94 -10.59 7.83
C TYR A 83 29.77 -12.03 7.35
N TYR A 84 30.34 -12.97 8.11
CA TYR A 84 30.07 -14.38 7.90
C TYR A 84 28.95 -14.79 8.85
N ILE A 85 27.94 -15.51 8.36
CA ILE A 85 26.87 -16.06 9.20
C ILE A 85 26.87 -17.58 9.10
N ALA A 86 26.70 -18.26 10.23
CA ALA A 86 26.59 -19.72 10.25
C ALA A 86 25.44 -20.18 9.33
N GLU A 87 25.70 -21.22 8.53
CA GLU A 87 24.71 -21.83 7.62
C GLU A 87 23.49 -22.34 8.39
N THR A 88 23.68 -22.71 9.66
CA THR A 88 22.68 -23.24 10.58
C THR A 88 22.87 -22.65 11.99
N GLU A 89 21.95 -22.97 12.88
CA GLU A 89 22.09 -22.77 14.32
C GLU A 89 23.26 -23.57 14.90
N VAL A 90 23.73 -23.14 16.08
CA VAL A 90 24.73 -23.88 16.86
C VAL A 90 24.11 -25.19 17.34
N THR A 91 24.81 -26.29 17.11
CA THR A 91 24.35 -27.63 17.49
C THR A 91 24.65 -27.98 18.94
N VAL A 92 23.94 -28.98 19.46
CA VAL A 92 24.21 -29.58 20.78
C VAL A 92 25.67 -30.02 20.91
N ALA A 93 26.25 -30.65 19.88
CA ALA A 93 27.64 -31.09 19.89
C ALA A 93 28.64 -29.92 20.01
N GLN A 94 28.39 -28.83 19.28
CA GLN A 94 29.23 -27.63 19.31
C GLN A 94 29.16 -26.94 20.67
N PHE A 95 27.95 -26.76 21.21
CA PHE A 95 27.78 -26.19 22.55
C PHE A 95 28.38 -27.08 23.65
N GLN A 96 28.25 -28.40 23.52
CA GLN A 96 28.89 -29.35 24.43
C GLN A 96 30.43 -29.24 24.40
N ALA A 97 31.02 -28.97 23.23
CA ALA A 97 32.47 -28.74 23.12
C ALA A 97 32.92 -27.47 23.88
N PHE A 98 32.13 -26.39 23.82
CA PHE A 98 32.33 -25.20 24.64
C PHE A 98 32.28 -25.53 26.13
N VAL A 99 31.19 -26.15 26.60
CA VAL A 99 31.02 -26.53 28.02
C VAL A 99 32.17 -27.42 28.51
N LYS A 100 32.60 -28.39 27.69
CA LYS A 100 33.72 -29.28 28.02
C LYS A 100 35.05 -28.54 28.11
N ALA A 101 35.28 -27.54 27.24
CA ALA A 101 36.54 -26.79 27.19
C ALA A 101 36.67 -25.78 28.34
N THR A 102 35.55 -25.22 28.80
CA THR A 102 35.54 -24.11 29.76
C THR A 102 35.04 -24.48 31.16
N GLY A 103 34.31 -25.60 31.29
CA GLY A 103 33.55 -25.91 32.50
C GLY A 103 32.33 -25.02 32.72
N TYR A 104 31.87 -24.33 31.67
CA TYR A 104 30.75 -23.39 31.74
C TYR A 104 29.46 -24.06 32.25
N GLN A 105 28.73 -23.35 33.11
CA GLN A 105 27.38 -23.72 33.55
C GLN A 105 26.41 -22.65 33.06
N THR A 106 25.35 -23.09 32.39
CA THR A 106 24.35 -22.18 31.84
C THR A 106 23.55 -21.44 32.92
N SER A 107 22.91 -20.35 32.54
CA SER A 107 21.93 -19.63 33.38
C SER A 107 20.88 -20.56 34.02
N ALA A 108 20.36 -21.52 33.25
CA ALA A 108 19.45 -22.56 33.70
C ALA A 108 20.08 -23.56 34.69
N GLU A 109 21.34 -23.94 34.49
CA GLU A 109 22.06 -24.89 35.38
C GLU A 109 22.52 -24.25 36.70
N THR A 110 22.75 -22.94 36.70
CA THR A 110 23.15 -22.18 37.91
C THR A 110 21.97 -21.77 38.78
N ALA A 111 20.73 -22.13 38.39
CA ALA A 111 19.48 -21.73 39.03
C ALA A 111 19.32 -20.21 39.20
N LYS A 112 20.02 -19.41 38.38
CA LYS A 112 19.77 -17.97 38.27
C LYS A 112 18.35 -17.71 37.76
N THR A 113 17.92 -18.52 36.81
CA THR A 113 16.58 -18.54 36.23
C THR A 113 16.12 -19.99 36.05
N GLN A 114 14.82 -20.21 36.11
CA GLN A 114 14.23 -21.49 35.73
C GLN A 114 14.06 -21.51 34.21
N MET A 115 14.45 -22.60 33.54
CA MET A 115 14.21 -22.74 32.10
C MET A 115 12.75 -23.10 31.83
N VAL A 116 12.20 -22.55 30.74
CA VAL A 116 10.93 -23.01 30.15
C VAL A 116 11.19 -24.30 29.36
N GLY A 117 10.76 -25.43 29.89
CA GLY A 117 10.85 -26.74 29.25
C GLY A 117 9.52 -27.22 28.70
N TRP A 118 9.59 -28.21 27.81
CA TRP A 118 8.43 -28.93 27.31
C TRP A 118 7.95 -29.93 28.38
N GLU A 119 6.78 -29.65 28.95
CA GLU A 119 6.09 -30.57 29.84
C GLU A 119 4.59 -30.38 29.68
N PRO A 120 3.99 -31.12 28.74
CA PRO A 120 2.58 -31.01 28.49
C PRO A 120 1.77 -31.56 29.65
N THR A 121 0.71 -30.85 29.97
CA THR A 121 -0.29 -31.30 30.94
C THR A 121 -0.87 -32.66 30.50
N PRO A 122 -1.15 -33.60 31.41
CA PRO A 122 -1.78 -34.88 31.04
C PRO A 122 -3.05 -34.68 30.19
N GLU A 123 -3.25 -35.54 29.17
CA GLU A 123 -4.39 -35.48 28.23
C GLU A 123 -5.77 -35.57 28.90
N GLU A 124 -5.82 -36.12 30.11
CA GLU A 124 -7.06 -36.25 30.89
C GLU A 124 -7.57 -34.90 31.43
N LYS A 125 -6.75 -33.84 31.41
CA LYS A 125 -7.17 -32.51 31.87
C LYS A 125 -7.89 -31.72 30.77
N PRO A 126 -8.91 -30.92 31.11
CA PRO A 126 -9.64 -30.13 30.13
C PRO A 126 -8.76 -29.05 29.50
N LEU A 127 -9.05 -28.70 28.23
CA LEU A 127 -8.25 -27.78 27.39
C LEU A 127 -7.87 -26.47 28.08
N TYR A 128 -8.76 -25.88 28.87
CA TYR A 128 -8.50 -24.62 29.59
C TYR A 128 -7.45 -24.74 30.70
N GLN A 129 -7.07 -25.96 31.10
CA GLN A 129 -6.01 -26.27 32.06
C GLN A 129 -4.76 -26.85 31.40
N SER A 130 -4.77 -27.12 30.09
CA SER A 130 -3.57 -27.58 29.41
C SER A 130 -2.51 -26.48 29.42
N TYR A 131 -1.26 -26.85 29.57
CA TYR A 131 -0.09 -26.02 29.30
C TYR A 131 0.96 -26.97 28.75
N ASP A 132 1.63 -26.54 27.70
CA ASP A 132 2.63 -27.35 27.00
C ASP A 132 4.06 -27.00 27.44
N PHE A 133 4.20 -25.84 28.09
CA PHE A 133 5.45 -25.32 28.61
C PHE A 133 5.38 -25.03 30.10
N THR A 134 6.42 -25.44 30.83
CA THR A 134 6.52 -25.23 32.27
C THR A 134 7.90 -24.68 32.61
N ARG A 135 7.94 -23.72 33.54
CA ARG A 135 9.19 -23.20 34.10
C ARG A 135 9.64 -24.08 35.27
N SER A 136 10.83 -24.66 35.21
CA SER A 136 11.35 -25.52 36.27
C SER A 136 12.88 -25.66 36.24
N GLU A 137 13.48 -25.90 37.40
CA GLU A 137 14.92 -26.16 37.56
C GLU A 137 15.36 -27.53 37.00
N LYS A 138 14.41 -28.44 36.75
CA LYS A 138 14.73 -29.75 36.16
C LYS A 138 15.11 -29.67 34.68
N PHE A 139 14.78 -28.57 34.03
CA PHE A 139 15.07 -28.34 32.61
C PHE A 139 16.39 -27.59 32.46
N ASN A 140 17.14 -27.99 31.44
CA ASN A 140 18.35 -27.33 30.99
C ASN A 140 18.61 -27.76 29.54
N TRP A 141 19.66 -27.24 28.91
CA TRP A 141 20.02 -27.56 27.53
C TRP A 141 20.26 -29.05 27.23
N LYS A 142 20.55 -29.88 28.26
CA LYS A 142 20.67 -31.35 28.13
C LYS A 142 19.33 -32.07 28.27
N ASN A 143 18.36 -31.44 28.93
CA ASN A 143 17.05 -31.99 29.22
C ASN A 143 15.96 -30.92 29.02
N PRO A 144 15.63 -30.57 27.76
CA PRO A 144 14.63 -29.52 27.47
C PRO A 144 13.18 -30.00 27.61
N GLY A 145 12.96 -31.29 27.91
CA GLY A 145 11.64 -31.93 27.92
C GLY A 145 11.37 -32.85 26.72
N PHE A 146 12.30 -32.93 25.77
CA PHE A 146 12.29 -33.86 24.64
C PHE A 146 13.72 -34.30 24.28
N GLU A 147 13.85 -35.34 23.46
CA GLU A 147 15.15 -35.87 23.03
C GLU A 147 15.85 -34.90 22.05
N GLN A 148 17.14 -34.63 22.28
CA GLN A 148 17.98 -33.89 21.35
C GLN A 148 19.19 -34.73 20.96
N LYS A 149 19.46 -34.84 19.65
CA LYS A 149 20.66 -35.50 19.14
C LYS A 149 21.81 -34.49 18.98
N PRO A 150 23.08 -34.95 18.88
CA PRO A 150 24.23 -34.05 18.77
C PRO A 150 24.18 -33.06 17.60
N ASN A 151 23.45 -33.37 16.53
CA ASN A 151 23.28 -32.54 15.34
C ASN A 151 21.97 -31.72 15.31
N HIS A 152 21.20 -31.70 16.39
CA HIS A 152 20.06 -30.79 16.56
C HIS A 152 20.58 -29.41 17.01
N PRO A 153 19.81 -28.32 16.78
CA PRO A 153 20.14 -27.03 17.37
C PRO A 153 20.14 -27.15 18.89
N VAL A 154 21.08 -26.48 19.56
CA VAL A 154 21.05 -26.39 21.02
C VAL A 154 19.91 -25.46 21.44
N VAL A 155 19.04 -25.93 22.33
CA VAL A 155 17.95 -25.14 22.92
C VAL A 155 18.11 -24.97 24.42
N GLY A 156 17.30 -24.11 25.04
CA GLY A 156 17.40 -23.88 26.47
C GLY A 156 18.63 -23.04 26.84
N ILE A 157 19.01 -22.15 25.94
CA ILE A 157 20.16 -21.26 26.07
C ILE A 157 19.64 -19.83 26.21
N SER A 158 20.10 -19.11 27.24
CA SER A 158 19.77 -17.69 27.38
C SER A 158 20.65 -16.82 26.46
N HIS A 159 20.29 -15.55 26.28
CA HIS A 159 21.12 -14.63 25.51
C HIS A 159 22.53 -14.51 26.12
N ALA A 160 22.63 -14.50 27.46
CA ALA A 160 23.91 -14.47 28.17
C ALA A 160 24.78 -15.72 27.89
N ASP A 161 24.16 -16.91 27.87
CA ASP A 161 24.84 -18.17 27.56
C ASP A 161 25.36 -18.19 26.11
N ALA A 162 24.55 -17.68 25.16
CA ALA A 162 24.93 -17.57 23.76
C ALA A 162 26.08 -16.56 23.54
N LYS A 163 26.06 -15.41 24.22
CA LYS A 163 27.17 -14.44 24.20
C LYS A 163 28.46 -15.04 24.77
N ALA A 164 28.38 -15.80 25.87
CA ALA A 164 29.55 -16.47 26.44
C ALA A 164 30.18 -17.49 25.49
N PHE A 165 29.35 -18.24 24.74
CA PHE A 165 29.83 -19.12 23.67
C PHE A 165 30.58 -18.33 22.59
N CYS A 166 30.00 -17.24 22.10
CA CYS A 166 30.62 -16.36 21.10
C CYS A 166 31.94 -15.77 21.58
N GLU A 167 32.00 -15.28 22.82
CA GLU A 167 33.22 -14.72 23.43
C GLU A 167 34.32 -15.79 23.57
N TRP A 168 33.97 -17.00 24.01
CA TRP A 168 34.93 -18.09 24.10
C TRP A 168 35.49 -18.46 22.72
N LEU A 169 34.63 -18.62 21.72
CA LEU A 169 35.06 -18.97 20.37
C LEU A 169 35.94 -17.85 19.79
N SER A 170 35.59 -16.59 20.08
CA SER A 170 36.38 -15.42 19.68
C SER A 170 37.78 -15.46 20.26
N ASN A 171 37.89 -15.69 21.57
CA ASN A 171 39.18 -15.78 22.26
C ASN A 171 40.01 -16.97 21.78
N LYS A 172 39.35 -18.09 21.45
CA LYS A 172 40.01 -19.30 20.96
C LYS A 172 40.64 -19.11 19.58
N GLU A 173 40.00 -18.33 18.71
CA GLU A 173 40.40 -18.20 17.30
C GLU A 173 41.02 -16.86 16.93
N GLY A 174 40.98 -15.87 17.83
CA GLY A 174 41.53 -14.54 17.57
C GLY A 174 40.73 -13.74 16.53
N VAL A 175 39.43 -14.03 16.38
CA VAL A 175 38.49 -13.35 15.49
C VAL A 175 37.21 -13.04 16.25
N THR A 176 36.43 -12.04 15.83
CA THR A 176 35.20 -11.68 16.55
C THR A 176 34.03 -12.55 16.09
N TYR A 177 33.52 -13.39 16.99
CA TYR A 177 32.20 -14.02 16.89
C TYR A 177 31.19 -13.29 17.79
N ARG A 178 29.96 -13.16 17.32
CA ARG A 178 28.85 -12.53 18.04
C ARG A 178 27.51 -13.09 17.58
N LEU A 179 26.42 -12.61 18.17
CA LEU A 179 25.08 -12.85 17.65
C LEU A 179 24.83 -11.94 16.45
N PRO A 180 23.98 -12.35 15.49
CA PRO A 180 23.56 -11.47 14.41
C PRO A 180 22.82 -10.26 15.00
N THR A 181 22.92 -9.09 14.38
CA THR A 181 21.93 -8.04 14.66
C THR A 181 20.58 -8.46 14.08
N GLU A 182 19.48 -7.91 14.57
CA GLU A 182 18.15 -8.24 14.07
C GLU A 182 18.01 -7.92 12.57
N ALA A 183 18.72 -6.88 12.11
CA ALA A 183 18.75 -6.48 10.71
C ALA A 183 19.61 -7.41 9.84
N GLU A 184 20.76 -7.86 10.36
CA GLU A 184 21.57 -8.89 9.69
C GLU A 184 20.79 -10.19 9.57
N TRP A 185 20.11 -10.61 10.64
CA TRP A 185 19.29 -11.82 10.63
C TRP A 185 18.17 -11.74 9.59
N GLU A 186 17.39 -10.65 9.56
CA GLU A 186 16.31 -10.49 8.59
C GLU A 186 16.84 -10.40 7.15
N PHE A 187 17.93 -9.68 6.93
CA PHE A 187 18.59 -9.59 5.61
C PHE A 187 19.00 -10.97 5.12
N ALA A 188 19.67 -11.74 5.98
CA ALA A 188 20.09 -13.11 5.73
C ALA A 188 18.89 -14.04 5.49
N CYS A 189 17.81 -13.89 6.27
CA CYS A 189 16.58 -14.68 6.14
C CYS A 189 15.93 -14.46 4.78
N ARG A 190 15.70 -13.19 4.41
CA ARG A 190 15.04 -12.79 3.15
C ARG A 190 15.83 -13.19 1.92
N ALA A 191 17.17 -13.17 1.98
CA ALA A 191 18.06 -13.56 0.90
C ALA A 191 17.69 -12.94 -0.47
N GLY A 192 17.37 -11.64 -0.46
CA GLY A 192 17.01 -10.85 -1.65
C GLY A 192 15.52 -10.78 -1.98
N THR A 193 14.65 -11.46 -1.23
CA THR A 193 13.20 -11.37 -1.39
C THR A 193 12.58 -10.24 -0.56
N GLN A 194 11.40 -9.76 -0.97
CA GLN A 194 10.56 -8.82 -0.18
C GLN A 194 9.31 -9.51 0.39
N THR A 195 9.17 -10.81 0.13
CA THR A 195 8.00 -11.61 0.47
C THR A 195 7.97 -12.00 1.95
N TYR A 196 6.87 -12.62 2.39
CA TYR A 196 6.72 -13.14 3.75
C TYR A 196 7.79 -14.15 4.13
N PHE A 197 8.16 -15.01 3.19
CA PHE A 197 9.20 -16.02 3.33
C PHE A 197 10.21 -15.90 2.19
N SER A 198 11.42 -16.42 2.37
CA SER A 198 12.46 -16.46 1.32
C SER A 198 12.07 -17.28 0.09
N PHE A 199 11.01 -18.09 0.19
CA PHE A 199 10.43 -18.89 -0.88
C PHE A 199 9.10 -18.33 -1.44
N GLY A 200 8.70 -17.10 -1.04
CA GLY A 200 7.51 -16.41 -1.54
C GLY A 200 6.50 -16.03 -0.46
N ASP A 201 5.33 -15.56 -0.87
CA ASP A 201 4.27 -15.11 0.05
C ASP A 201 3.33 -16.22 0.53
N ASN A 202 3.34 -17.38 -0.13
CA ASN A 202 2.43 -18.48 0.17
C ASN A 202 3.16 -19.62 0.90
N ALA A 203 2.88 -19.81 2.18
CA ALA A 203 3.37 -20.96 2.96
C ALA A 203 2.60 -22.25 2.70
N LYS A 204 1.32 -22.15 2.30
CA LYS A 204 0.43 -23.31 2.20
C LYS A 204 0.94 -24.31 1.17
N GLY A 205 1.18 -25.53 1.63
CA GLY A 205 1.60 -26.67 0.80
C GLY A 205 3.07 -26.68 0.41
N VAL A 206 3.89 -25.71 0.84
CA VAL A 206 5.32 -25.63 0.48
C VAL A 206 6.26 -25.51 1.68
N VAL A 207 5.79 -24.97 2.81
CA VAL A 207 6.65 -24.63 3.97
C VAL A 207 7.44 -25.81 4.55
N HIS A 208 6.88 -27.03 4.52
CA HIS A 208 7.54 -28.28 4.95
C HIS A 208 8.86 -28.60 4.21
N GLN A 209 9.11 -27.95 3.06
CA GLN A 209 10.37 -28.11 2.32
C GLN A 209 11.46 -27.15 2.82
N TYR A 210 11.07 -26.09 3.51
CA TYR A 210 11.91 -24.93 3.84
C TYR A 210 12.11 -24.74 5.34
N GLY A 211 11.34 -25.41 6.19
CA GLY A 211 11.53 -25.32 7.64
C GLY A 211 10.71 -26.33 8.42
N ASN A 212 11.10 -26.46 9.69
CA ASN A 212 10.41 -27.23 10.72
C ASN A 212 9.49 -26.31 11.52
N LEU A 213 8.19 -26.48 11.38
CA LEU A 213 7.17 -25.65 12.03
C LEU A 213 6.19 -26.53 12.79
N GLY A 214 5.39 -25.91 13.66
CA GLY A 214 4.23 -26.60 14.24
C GLY A 214 3.33 -27.07 13.11
N ASN A 215 3.29 -28.40 12.90
CA ASN A 215 2.60 -29.06 11.79
C ASN A 215 1.59 -30.14 12.28
N ALA A 216 0.96 -30.87 11.35
CA ALA A 216 -0.04 -31.90 11.68
C ALA A 216 0.51 -33.03 12.56
N GLU A 217 1.82 -33.28 12.52
CA GLU A 217 2.50 -34.26 13.35
C GLU A 217 2.50 -33.82 14.82
N LEU A 218 2.73 -32.53 15.08
CA LEU A 218 2.62 -31.96 16.42
C LEU A 218 1.20 -32.09 16.98
N GLU A 219 0.18 -31.88 16.14
CA GLU A 219 -1.23 -32.11 16.53
C GLU A 219 -1.52 -33.58 16.83
N LYS A 220 -1.09 -34.50 15.94
CA LYS A 220 -1.27 -35.94 16.14
C LYS A 220 -0.56 -36.41 17.41
N PHE A 221 0.62 -35.85 17.68
CA PHE A 221 1.37 -36.12 18.89
C PHE A 221 0.72 -35.48 20.13
N ARG A 222 0.13 -34.29 19.99
CA ARG A 222 -0.48 -33.52 21.06
C ARG A 222 -1.73 -32.78 20.57
N LYS A 223 -2.88 -33.44 20.69
CA LYS A 223 -4.18 -32.91 20.23
C LYS A 223 -4.50 -31.49 20.74
N HIS A 224 -4.14 -31.19 21.99
CA HIS A 224 -4.39 -29.88 22.59
C HIS A 224 -3.47 -28.74 22.12
N ALA A 225 -2.39 -29.05 21.38
CA ALA A 225 -1.53 -28.03 20.76
C ALA A 225 -2.25 -27.33 19.59
N ALA A 226 -3.05 -28.08 18.82
CA ALA A 226 -3.79 -27.58 17.65
C ALA A 226 -4.93 -26.63 18.01
N GLU A 227 -5.64 -26.89 19.11
CA GLU A 227 -6.77 -26.08 19.57
C GLU A 227 -6.37 -24.64 19.99
N ARG A 228 -5.07 -24.34 20.09
CA ARG A 228 -4.52 -23.05 20.53
C ARG A 228 -3.89 -22.21 19.43
N GLN A 229 -3.46 -22.82 18.34
CA GLN A 229 -2.70 -22.12 17.31
C GLN A 229 -3.36 -22.12 15.93
N TRP A 230 -4.37 -22.96 15.66
CA TRP A 230 -4.98 -23.11 14.32
C TRP A 230 -3.91 -23.12 13.20
N LEU A 231 -2.79 -23.77 13.52
CA LEU A 231 -2.07 -24.75 12.71
C LEU A 231 -2.65 -24.95 11.28
N LEU A 232 -1.81 -24.89 10.23
CA LEU A 232 -2.26 -24.78 8.82
C LEU A 232 -3.34 -25.81 8.42
N ASP A 233 -4.06 -25.54 7.34
CA ASP A 233 -5.10 -26.45 6.81
C ASP A 233 -4.51 -27.81 6.39
N TRP A 234 -4.64 -28.82 7.27
CA TRP A 234 -3.79 -30.01 7.31
C TRP A 234 -4.45 -31.35 7.03
N GLU A 235 -5.74 -31.40 6.68
CA GLU A 235 -6.27 -32.67 6.15
C GLU A 235 -5.52 -33.11 4.88
N ASN A 236 -4.75 -32.20 4.24
CA ASN A 236 -4.04 -32.45 2.99
C ASN A 236 -2.61 -31.85 2.89
N ALA A 237 -2.02 -31.31 3.97
CA ALA A 237 -0.68 -30.72 3.89
C ALA A 237 0.43 -31.77 4.14
N PRO A 238 1.58 -31.67 3.46
CA PRO A 238 2.69 -32.59 3.71
C PRO A 238 3.33 -32.36 5.08
N GLU A 239 3.73 -33.46 5.72
CA GLU A 239 4.49 -33.50 6.98
C GLU A 239 5.97 -33.14 6.74
N ASP A 240 6.64 -32.55 7.72
CA ASP A 240 8.09 -32.25 7.68
C ASP A 240 8.95 -33.35 8.32
N GLY A 241 8.34 -34.26 9.08
CA GLY A 241 8.97 -35.43 9.69
C GLY A 241 9.44 -35.23 11.13
N PHE A 242 9.16 -34.08 11.75
CA PHE A 242 9.67 -33.71 13.07
C PHE A 242 8.61 -33.07 13.97
N VAL A 243 8.36 -33.68 15.13
CA VAL A 243 7.46 -33.12 16.16
C VAL A 243 8.13 -32.02 17.00
N PHE A 244 9.45 -32.09 17.17
CA PHE A 244 10.27 -31.17 17.96
C PHE A 244 11.37 -30.59 17.06
N THR A 245 12.54 -30.25 17.62
CA THR A 245 13.67 -29.82 16.79
C THR A 245 14.08 -30.89 15.77
N SER A 246 14.46 -30.44 14.59
CA SER A 246 15.06 -31.28 13.55
C SER A 246 16.58 -31.16 13.62
N PRO A 247 17.34 -32.10 13.03
CA PRO A 247 18.73 -31.87 12.69
C PRO A 247 18.88 -30.56 11.92
N VAL A 248 19.92 -29.80 12.22
CA VAL A 248 20.20 -28.56 11.49
C VAL A 248 20.50 -28.85 10.02
N GLY A 249 20.09 -27.95 9.12
CA GLY A 249 20.34 -28.06 7.69
C GLY A 249 19.50 -29.11 6.97
N ASN A 250 18.43 -29.62 7.59
CA ASN A 250 17.61 -30.69 7.02
C ASN A 250 16.67 -30.21 5.90
N PHE A 251 16.31 -28.93 5.91
CA PHE A 251 15.40 -28.31 4.93
C PHE A 251 16.15 -27.57 3.83
N GLN A 252 15.45 -27.21 2.75
CA GLN A 252 16.03 -26.43 1.66
C GLN A 252 16.58 -25.11 2.19
N ALA A 253 17.80 -24.80 1.76
CA ALA A 253 18.38 -23.51 2.03
C ALA A 253 17.62 -22.41 1.29
N ASN A 254 17.64 -21.20 1.85
CA ASN A 254 17.23 -20.01 1.14
C ASN A 254 18.20 -19.72 -0.04
N PRO A 255 17.91 -18.73 -0.91
CA PRO A 255 18.74 -18.41 -2.07
C PRO A 255 20.23 -18.12 -1.78
N TRP A 256 20.62 -17.84 -0.53
CA TRP A 256 22.01 -17.60 -0.12
C TRP A 256 22.67 -18.82 0.55
N GLY A 257 22.00 -19.97 0.58
CA GLY A 257 22.56 -21.20 1.13
C GLY A 257 22.50 -21.27 2.66
N LEU A 258 21.62 -20.49 3.31
CA LEU A 258 21.35 -20.56 4.74
C LEU A 258 20.13 -21.42 5.00
N HIS A 259 20.24 -22.29 5.99
CA HIS A 259 19.18 -23.20 6.41
C HIS A 259 18.49 -22.70 7.68
N ASP A 260 17.31 -23.27 7.92
CA ASP A 260 16.54 -23.10 9.17
C ASP A 260 16.20 -21.63 9.46
N MET A 261 16.05 -20.80 8.42
CA MET A 261 15.68 -19.39 8.55
C MET A 261 14.18 -19.16 8.84
N HIS A 262 13.36 -20.22 8.74
CA HIS A 262 11.91 -20.21 8.87
C HIS A 262 11.44 -21.37 9.77
N GLY A 263 11.74 -21.33 11.06
CA GLY A 263 11.32 -22.34 12.03
C GLY A 263 12.52 -23.02 12.71
N ASN A 264 12.32 -24.27 13.11
CA ASN A 264 13.18 -25.07 13.98
C ASN A 264 13.31 -24.46 15.38
N VAL A 265 14.02 -23.36 15.58
CA VAL A 265 14.13 -22.66 16.86
C VAL A 265 14.15 -21.15 16.69
N TRP A 266 13.62 -20.42 17.67
CA TRP A 266 13.82 -18.99 17.75
C TRP A 266 15.30 -18.71 17.98
N GLU A 267 15.82 -17.65 17.37
CA GLU A 267 17.23 -17.32 17.45
C GLU A 267 17.48 -15.97 18.08
N TRP A 268 18.40 -15.96 19.04
CA TRP A 268 18.89 -14.74 19.67
C TRP A 268 19.57 -13.78 18.69
N CYS A 269 19.15 -12.53 18.73
CA CYS A 269 19.84 -11.41 18.11
C CYS A 269 20.56 -10.55 19.17
N GLU A 270 21.57 -9.78 18.75
CA GLU A 270 22.35 -8.87 19.61
C GLU A 270 21.48 -7.72 20.17
N ASP A 271 20.43 -7.33 19.45
CA ASP A 271 19.59 -6.16 19.70
C ASP A 271 18.76 -6.24 20.97
N LEU A 272 18.75 -5.14 21.75
CA LEU A 272 17.74 -4.88 22.77
C LEU A 272 16.36 -4.78 22.13
N TRP A 273 15.38 -5.38 22.78
CA TRP A 273 13.99 -5.25 22.37
C TRP A 273 13.45 -3.86 22.70
N LEU A 274 12.83 -3.26 21.69
CA LEU A 274 11.96 -2.10 21.80
C LEU A 274 10.86 -2.24 20.75
N ASP A 275 9.61 -2.27 21.20
CA ASP A 275 8.42 -2.46 20.37
C ASP A 275 8.20 -1.29 19.40
N THR A 276 8.66 -0.09 19.76
CA THR A 276 8.56 1.12 18.92
C THR A 276 9.78 1.42 18.07
N VAL A 277 10.82 0.58 18.04
CA VAL A 277 12.09 0.94 17.38
C VAL A 277 11.91 1.27 15.89
N TYR A 278 10.99 0.59 15.19
CA TYR A 278 10.72 0.88 13.77
C TYR A 278 9.98 2.20 13.54
N LYS A 279 9.31 2.75 14.57
CA LYS A 279 8.63 4.05 14.45
C LYS A 279 9.61 5.19 14.16
N ASP A 280 10.89 5.02 14.45
CA ASP A 280 11.96 5.95 14.07
C ASP A 280 12.05 6.14 12.54
N PHE A 281 11.63 5.14 11.76
CA PHE A 281 11.64 5.17 10.29
C PHE A 281 10.29 5.57 9.68
N SER A 282 9.38 6.08 10.52
CA SER A 282 8.12 6.66 10.06
C SER A 282 8.34 7.76 9.04
N ARG A 283 7.42 7.85 8.08
CA ARG A 283 7.50 8.88 7.05
C ARG A 283 7.41 10.26 7.69
N PRO A 284 8.35 11.17 7.39
CA PRO A 284 8.34 12.51 7.97
C PRO A 284 7.14 13.35 7.47
N LYS A 285 6.63 13.04 6.27
CA LYS A 285 5.46 13.69 5.66
C LYS A 285 4.70 12.71 4.76
N TYR A 286 3.40 12.94 4.58
CA TYR A 286 2.58 12.22 3.61
C TYR A 286 3.25 12.21 2.21
N ASN A 287 3.28 11.03 1.59
CA ASN A 287 3.93 10.74 0.31
C ASN A 287 5.46 10.86 0.23
N LYS A 288 6.20 11.11 1.32
CA LYS A 288 7.68 11.00 1.29
C LYS A 288 8.12 9.56 1.61
N PRO A 289 9.29 9.10 1.11
CA PRO A 289 9.85 7.80 1.47
C PRO A 289 10.06 7.67 2.99
N THR A 290 10.09 6.45 3.49
CA THR A 290 10.55 6.17 4.85
C THR A 290 12.01 6.57 5.00
N LEU A 291 12.45 6.83 6.24
CA LEU A 291 13.87 7.06 6.50
C LEU A 291 14.66 5.76 6.27
N THR A 292 15.92 5.92 5.88
CA THR A 292 16.84 4.81 5.62
C THR A 292 17.63 4.47 6.88
N ALA A 293 17.66 3.19 7.25
CA ALA A 293 18.51 2.67 8.31
C ALA A 293 19.88 2.23 7.75
N LEU A 294 20.96 2.51 8.46
CA LEU A 294 22.33 2.15 8.09
C LEU A 294 22.96 1.32 9.21
N ASP A 295 23.26 0.04 8.93
CA ASP A 295 23.74 -0.95 9.90
C ASP A 295 23.02 -0.86 11.26
N PRO A 296 21.67 -0.86 11.31
CA PRO A 296 20.95 -0.59 12.55
C PRO A 296 21.22 -1.69 13.58
N VAL A 297 21.46 -1.26 14.81
CA VAL A 297 21.52 -2.12 15.99
C VAL A 297 21.07 -1.33 17.23
N ASN A 298 20.10 -1.86 17.98
CA ASN A 298 19.64 -1.24 19.22
C ASN A 298 20.44 -1.77 20.41
N ARG A 299 21.35 -0.97 20.98
CA ARG A 299 22.20 -1.38 22.12
C ARG A 299 21.97 -0.57 23.39
N ASP A 300 21.17 0.48 23.31
CA ASP A 300 21.09 1.53 24.33
C ASP A 300 19.64 1.93 24.69
N ARG A 301 18.63 1.41 23.98
CA ARG A 301 17.22 1.74 24.23
C ARG A 301 16.42 0.50 24.64
N PRO A 302 16.42 0.14 25.94
CA PRO A 302 15.62 -0.98 26.43
C PRO A 302 14.13 -0.62 26.52
N GLN A 303 13.25 -1.61 26.39
CA GLN A 303 11.80 -1.45 26.55
C GLN A 303 11.40 -0.89 27.94
N THR A 304 12.11 -1.32 28.98
CA THR A 304 11.85 -0.94 30.37
C THR A 304 13.16 -0.69 31.10
N SER A 305 13.10 0.04 32.22
CA SER A 305 14.28 0.28 33.06
C SER A 305 14.65 -0.90 33.97
N THR A 306 13.82 -1.95 34.03
CA THR A 306 13.96 -3.06 34.98
C THR A 306 14.25 -4.41 34.34
N ASN A 307 13.94 -4.58 33.04
CA ASN A 307 14.14 -5.84 32.33
C ASN A 307 15.05 -5.64 31.11
N ASP A 308 15.90 -6.64 30.87
CA ASP A 308 16.89 -6.67 29.79
C ASP A 308 16.38 -7.59 28.67
N PHE A 309 15.34 -7.15 27.97
CA PHE A 309 14.74 -7.93 26.88
C PHE A 309 15.58 -7.80 25.60
N HIS A 310 15.83 -8.94 24.94
CA HIS A 310 16.51 -8.99 23.65
C HIS A 310 15.60 -9.56 22.57
N THR A 311 15.89 -9.17 21.32
CA THR A 311 15.12 -9.60 20.15
C THR A 311 15.43 -11.05 19.80
N ILE A 312 14.38 -11.81 19.48
CA ILE A 312 14.47 -13.15 18.87
C ILE A 312 13.69 -13.20 17.55
N ARG A 313 14.16 -14.01 16.60
CA ARG A 313 13.59 -14.16 15.25
C ARG A 313 13.54 -15.61 14.77
N GLY A 314 12.79 -15.90 13.71
CA GLY A 314 12.77 -17.20 13.03
C GLY A 314 11.56 -18.09 13.27
N GLY A 315 10.86 -17.94 14.41
CA GLY A 315 9.85 -18.93 14.81
C GLY A 315 10.48 -20.23 15.28
N CYS A 316 9.69 -21.25 15.60
CA CYS A 316 10.21 -22.54 16.04
C CYS A 316 9.30 -23.70 15.63
N TRP A 317 9.74 -24.93 15.92
CA TRP A 317 9.00 -26.19 15.74
C TRP A 317 7.59 -26.22 16.38
N TYR A 318 7.29 -25.27 17.28
CA TYR A 318 5.97 -25.15 17.92
C TYR A 318 5.08 -24.05 17.32
N ASN A 319 5.58 -23.22 16.40
CA ASN A 319 4.83 -22.12 15.81
C ASN A 319 4.28 -22.46 14.43
N GLY A 320 3.10 -21.92 14.10
CA GLY A 320 2.58 -21.89 12.73
C GLY A 320 3.40 -20.98 11.81
N ASP A 321 2.88 -20.72 10.61
CA ASP A 321 3.57 -19.95 9.56
C ASP A 321 3.72 -18.46 9.88
N LEU A 322 2.73 -17.84 10.53
CA LEU A 322 2.74 -16.40 10.84
C LEU A 322 3.97 -15.96 11.67
N PRO A 323 4.39 -16.64 12.75
CA PRO A 323 5.60 -16.27 13.49
C PRO A 323 6.92 -16.62 12.79
N CYS A 324 6.89 -17.46 11.75
CA CYS A 324 8.07 -17.91 10.98
C CYS A 324 8.39 -17.03 9.76
N ARG A 325 7.67 -15.93 9.56
CA ARG A 325 7.94 -14.93 8.51
C ARG A 325 9.29 -14.25 8.72
N SER A 326 9.90 -13.77 7.63
CA SER A 326 11.20 -13.09 7.68
C SER A 326 11.23 -11.85 8.58
N SER A 327 10.15 -11.05 8.58
CA SER A 327 10.07 -9.82 9.36
C SER A 327 9.68 -10.03 10.82
N ASN A 328 9.22 -11.22 11.19
CA ASN A 328 8.68 -11.44 12.51
C ASN A 328 9.75 -11.30 13.58
N ARG A 329 9.47 -10.43 14.56
CA ARG A 329 10.34 -10.16 15.69
C ARG A 329 9.53 -10.23 16.98
N THR A 330 10.11 -10.83 18.00
CA THR A 330 9.57 -10.80 19.35
C THR A 330 10.72 -10.74 20.34
N TYR A 331 10.43 -10.89 21.63
CA TYR A 331 11.41 -10.70 22.68
C TYR A 331 11.44 -11.83 23.67
N TRP A 332 12.58 -11.94 24.33
CA TRP A 332 12.76 -12.80 25.49
C TRP A 332 13.76 -12.18 26.45
N ASP A 333 13.66 -12.49 27.74
CA ASP A 333 14.53 -11.90 28.76
C ASP A 333 15.95 -12.47 28.64
N ARG A 334 16.97 -11.62 28.77
CA ARG A 334 18.38 -11.97 28.59
C ARG A 334 18.83 -13.19 29.38
N GLU A 335 18.36 -13.34 30.61
CA GLU A 335 18.78 -14.42 31.52
C GLU A 335 17.85 -15.63 31.43
N ASP A 336 16.75 -15.53 30.69
CA ASP A 336 15.77 -16.61 30.56
C ASP A 336 16.10 -17.54 29.40
N ALA A 337 15.91 -18.83 29.64
CA ALA A 337 16.11 -19.90 28.66
C ALA A 337 14.79 -20.61 28.35
N ALA A 338 14.60 -21.04 27.10
CA ALA A 338 13.43 -21.82 26.69
C ALA A 338 13.78 -22.93 25.70
N CYS A 339 13.03 -24.03 25.74
CA CYS A 339 13.24 -25.23 24.92
C CYS A 339 12.98 -25.06 23.41
N TYR A 340 12.58 -23.86 23.00
CA TYR A 340 12.36 -23.47 21.62
C TYR A 340 13.23 -22.27 21.20
N ILE A 341 14.16 -21.83 22.05
CA ILE A 341 15.12 -20.75 21.76
C ILE A 341 16.53 -21.34 21.70
N GLY A 342 17.20 -21.10 20.58
CA GLY A 342 18.61 -21.35 20.32
C GLY A 342 19.29 -20.11 19.77
N PHE A 343 20.36 -20.29 19.01
CA PHE A 343 21.08 -19.19 18.39
C PHE A 343 21.96 -19.67 17.23
N ARG A 344 22.24 -18.76 16.30
CA ARG A 344 23.33 -18.90 15.33
C ARG A 344 24.36 -17.80 15.55
N ILE A 345 25.57 -18.04 15.07
CA ILE A 345 26.68 -17.11 15.24
C ILE A 345 26.98 -16.38 13.94
N VAL A 346 27.46 -15.15 14.07
CA VAL A 346 28.14 -14.43 13.00
C VAL A 346 29.59 -14.20 13.39
N ARG A 347 30.46 -14.17 12.38
CA ARG A 347 31.86 -13.77 12.50
C ARG A 347 32.06 -12.48 11.71
N GLU A 348 32.72 -11.50 12.31
CA GLU A 348 33.05 -10.27 11.60
C GLU A 348 33.99 -10.56 10.42
N ALA A 349 33.67 -9.96 9.27
CA ALA A 349 34.57 -10.01 8.11
C ALA A 349 35.87 -9.27 8.41
N GLY A 350 36.98 -9.78 7.85
CA GLY A 350 38.24 -9.04 7.87
C GLY A 350 38.15 -7.74 7.07
N GLU A 351 38.97 -6.75 7.42
CA GLU A 351 39.02 -5.46 6.72
C GLU A 351 39.40 -5.58 5.24
N ASN A 352 39.94 -6.72 4.82
CA ASN A 352 40.29 -7.03 3.44
C ASN A 352 39.09 -7.37 2.55
N ILE A 353 37.89 -7.61 3.12
CA ILE A 353 36.69 -7.92 2.34
C ILE A 353 36.06 -6.62 1.81
N PRO A 354 35.84 -6.47 0.50
CA PRO A 354 35.26 -5.26 -0.07
C PRO A 354 33.87 -4.93 0.50
N ARG A 355 33.66 -3.66 0.87
CA ARG A 355 32.37 -3.13 1.32
C ARG A 355 31.56 -2.58 0.15
N ASN A 356 31.24 -3.41 -0.83
CA ASN A 356 30.49 -2.98 -2.03
C ASN A 356 29.13 -2.38 -1.65
N ALA A 357 28.46 -2.91 -0.62
CA ALA A 357 27.21 -2.34 -0.11
C ALA A 357 27.38 -0.91 0.45
N LEU A 358 28.55 -0.56 1.00
CA LEU A 358 28.84 0.82 1.41
C LEU A 358 28.98 1.74 0.20
N VAL A 359 29.68 1.26 -0.84
CA VAL A 359 29.85 2.01 -2.10
C VAL A 359 28.50 2.24 -2.77
N ASP A 360 27.66 1.20 -2.82
CA ASP A 360 26.30 1.30 -3.37
C ASP A 360 25.43 2.25 -2.53
N TYR A 361 25.53 2.21 -1.21
CA TYR A 361 24.83 3.15 -0.31
C TYR A 361 25.28 4.60 -0.55
N GLU A 362 26.58 4.83 -0.69
CA GLU A 362 27.13 6.14 -1.01
C GLU A 362 26.71 6.61 -2.40
N SER A 363 26.65 5.71 -3.38
CA SER A 363 26.14 5.99 -4.73
C SER A 363 24.66 6.35 -4.70
N GLU A 364 23.80 5.57 -4.04
CA GLU A 364 22.36 5.87 -3.89
C GLU A 364 22.16 7.21 -3.17
N LYS A 365 22.93 7.47 -2.11
CA LYS A 365 22.90 8.75 -1.40
C LYS A 365 23.34 9.92 -2.30
N GLN A 366 24.39 9.75 -3.09
CA GLN A 366 24.87 10.76 -4.03
C GLN A 366 23.84 10.99 -5.15
N ALA A 367 23.22 9.93 -5.67
CA ALA A 367 22.17 9.99 -6.66
C ALA A 367 20.96 10.78 -6.14
N ILE A 368 20.50 10.48 -4.90
CA ILE A 368 19.45 11.25 -4.24
C ILE A 368 19.83 12.73 -4.15
N GLN A 369 21.06 13.04 -3.71
CA GLN A 369 21.53 14.43 -3.64
C GLN A 369 21.58 15.10 -5.01
N SER A 370 22.01 14.40 -6.06
CA SER A 370 22.03 14.90 -7.42
C SER A 370 20.62 15.15 -7.96
N ILE A 371 19.67 14.25 -7.69
CA ILE A 371 18.25 14.41 -8.05
C ILE A 371 17.66 15.62 -7.33
N GLU A 372 17.87 15.74 -6.02
CA GLU A 372 17.40 16.88 -5.22
C GLU A 372 18.03 18.20 -5.68
N ALA A 373 19.33 18.21 -6.00
CA ALA A 373 20.03 19.37 -6.55
C ALA A 373 19.49 19.79 -7.92
N ALA A 374 19.01 18.84 -8.71
CA ALA A 374 18.32 19.09 -9.98
C ALA A 374 16.83 19.48 -9.82
N GLY A 375 16.34 19.66 -8.58
CA GLY A 375 14.95 20.01 -8.30
C GLY A 375 13.99 18.82 -8.40
N GLY A 376 14.51 17.59 -8.37
CA GLY A 376 13.75 16.36 -8.25
C GLY A 376 13.30 16.14 -6.81
N GLU A 377 11.99 16.00 -6.61
CA GLU A 377 11.39 15.60 -5.35
C GLU A 377 11.06 14.11 -5.39
N ILE A 378 11.56 13.36 -4.40
CA ILE A 378 11.25 11.94 -4.24
C ILE A 378 9.98 11.78 -3.42
N PHE A 379 9.10 10.92 -3.90
CA PHE A 379 7.84 10.51 -3.28
C PHE A 379 7.78 8.99 -3.21
N SER A 380 6.88 8.48 -2.37
CA SER A 380 6.61 7.05 -2.33
C SER A 380 5.14 6.72 -2.12
N SER A 381 4.69 5.66 -2.80
CA SER A 381 3.48 4.94 -2.40
C SER A 381 3.86 3.91 -1.35
N ARG A 382 3.09 3.82 -0.26
CA ARG A 382 3.35 2.86 0.82
C ARG A 382 4.75 2.92 1.48
N GLY A 383 5.56 3.93 1.18
CA GLY A 383 6.81 4.22 1.90
C GLY A 383 8.06 3.80 1.14
N LEU A 384 7.91 2.92 0.15
CA LEU A 384 8.99 2.17 -0.47
C LEU A 384 9.04 2.33 -1.98
N ASP A 385 7.91 2.20 -2.69
CA ASP A 385 7.91 2.34 -4.15
C ASP A 385 8.21 3.80 -4.51
N LEU A 386 9.32 4.08 -5.19
CA LEU A 386 9.75 5.46 -5.43
C LEU A 386 9.09 6.05 -6.69
N GLU A 387 8.56 7.26 -6.52
CA GLU A 387 8.18 8.17 -7.59
C GLU A 387 9.09 9.40 -7.53
N VAL A 388 9.76 9.75 -8.62
CA VAL A 388 10.48 11.03 -8.69
C VAL A 388 9.65 12.02 -9.48
N ARG A 389 9.42 13.19 -8.88
CA ARG A 389 8.77 14.33 -9.52
C ARG A 389 9.79 15.43 -9.75
N PHE A 390 10.06 15.79 -10.99
CA PHE A 390 10.87 16.98 -11.24
C PHE A 390 9.99 18.24 -11.21
N SER A 391 10.40 19.20 -10.37
CA SER A 391 9.81 20.54 -10.34
C SER A 391 10.91 21.59 -10.42
N GLY A 392 11.19 22.13 -11.61
CA GLY A 392 12.25 23.11 -11.82
C GLY A 392 12.58 23.38 -13.29
N ASN A 393 13.46 24.36 -13.55
CA ASN A 393 13.76 24.85 -14.90
C ASN A 393 14.92 24.14 -15.62
N GLN A 394 15.59 23.16 -14.98
CA GLN A 394 16.75 22.46 -15.54
C GLN A 394 16.66 20.96 -15.28
N ILE A 395 16.00 20.23 -16.18
CA ILE A 395 16.13 18.76 -16.26
C ILE A 395 17.11 18.50 -17.41
N ASP A 396 18.37 18.27 -17.09
CA ASP A 396 19.38 17.83 -18.07
C ASP A 396 19.55 16.31 -18.03
N GLU A 397 20.39 15.75 -18.92
CA GLU A 397 20.59 14.30 -18.96
C GLU A 397 21.20 13.75 -17.67
N SER A 398 22.00 14.55 -16.95
CA SER A 398 22.68 14.11 -15.73
C SER A 398 21.69 13.82 -14.60
N ALA A 399 20.65 14.65 -14.47
CA ALA A 399 19.57 14.44 -13.51
C ALA A 399 18.76 13.17 -13.82
N ILE A 400 18.59 12.86 -15.11
CA ILE A 400 17.85 11.68 -15.58
C ILE A 400 18.69 10.42 -15.39
N TYR A 401 19.98 10.45 -15.71
CA TYR A 401 20.87 9.31 -15.46
C TYR A 401 21.05 9.03 -13.97
N ALA A 402 20.98 10.04 -13.09
CA ALA A 402 20.97 9.79 -11.65
C ALA A 402 19.79 8.91 -11.19
N LEU A 403 18.68 8.87 -11.94
CA LEU A 403 17.54 8.00 -11.62
C LEU A 403 17.87 6.52 -11.80
N SER A 404 18.80 6.15 -12.70
CA SER A 404 19.16 4.74 -12.90
C SER A 404 19.93 4.15 -11.71
N GLU A 405 20.46 5.00 -10.84
CA GLU A 405 21.13 4.59 -9.60
C GLU A 405 20.14 4.28 -8.47
N LEU A 406 18.85 4.61 -8.63
CA LEU A 406 17.82 4.34 -7.62
C LEU A 406 17.18 2.97 -7.86
N ARG A 407 17.50 1.98 -7.00
CA ARG A 407 17.02 0.58 -7.18
C ARG A 407 15.48 0.43 -7.15
N ASP A 408 14.77 1.19 -6.32
CA ASP A 408 13.30 1.12 -6.20
C ASP A 408 12.56 2.12 -7.11
N PHE A 409 13.29 2.80 -7.99
CA PHE A 409 12.69 3.77 -8.89
C PHE A 409 11.90 3.09 -9.99
N LYS A 410 10.58 3.23 -9.91
CA LYS A 410 9.64 2.64 -10.88
C LYS A 410 8.76 3.67 -11.56
N ARG A 411 8.65 4.89 -11.01
CA ARG A 411 7.69 5.89 -11.48
C ARG A 411 8.36 7.25 -11.68
N LEU A 412 8.27 7.78 -12.89
CA LEU A 412 8.71 9.12 -13.24
C LEU A 412 7.50 10.00 -13.51
N ASN A 413 7.47 11.16 -12.87
CA ASN A 413 6.48 12.20 -13.16
C ASN A 413 7.21 13.49 -13.51
N LEU A 414 7.00 13.96 -14.72
CA LEU A 414 7.65 15.17 -15.22
C LEU A 414 6.90 16.46 -14.87
N GLY A 415 5.83 16.36 -14.07
CA GLY A 415 5.22 17.46 -13.32
C GLY A 415 4.55 18.55 -14.16
N TRP A 416 4.02 19.56 -13.46
CA TRP A 416 3.39 20.74 -14.06
C TRP A 416 4.17 22.00 -13.68
N ARG A 417 4.75 22.74 -14.67
CA ARG A 417 5.01 24.21 -14.62
C ARG A 417 5.71 24.79 -15.87
N GLN A 418 5.45 26.09 -16.10
CA GLN A 418 5.86 27.03 -17.18
C GLN A 418 6.06 26.42 -18.59
N ARG A 419 5.18 26.80 -19.53
CA ARG A 419 5.18 26.32 -20.93
C ARG A 419 6.52 26.42 -21.66
N ASP A 420 7.40 27.30 -21.20
CA ASP A 420 8.61 27.73 -21.91
C ASP A 420 9.87 26.93 -21.52
N ALA A 421 9.82 26.07 -20.48
CA ALA A 421 10.95 25.24 -20.05
C ALA A 421 10.79 23.79 -20.57
N LEU A 422 11.00 23.61 -21.88
CA LEU A 422 10.87 22.32 -22.56
C LEU A 422 12.08 21.40 -22.31
N ILE A 423 11.82 20.10 -22.16
CA ILE A 423 12.88 19.08 -22.18
C ILE A 423 13.45 18.94 -23.59
N SER A 424 14.78 18.81 -23.70
CA SER A 424 15.44 18.56 -24.99
C SER A 424 15.20 17.13 -25.48
N GLN A 425 15.36 16.88 -26.79
CA GLN A 425 15.33 15.51 -27.33
C GLN A 425 16.38 14.60 -26.68
N SER A 426 17.55 15.13 -26.30
CA SER A 426 18.61 14.36 -25.67
C SER A 426 18.25 13.91 -24.25
N ALA A 427 17.65 14.79 -23.46
CA ALA A 427 17.08 14.44 -22.16
C ALA A 427 15.90 13.47 -22.31
N PHE A 428 15.01 13.65 -23.29
CA PHE A 428 13.93 12.69 -23.56
C PHE A 428 14.46 11.31 -23.98
N ASN A 429 15.57 11.25 -24.72
CA ASN A 429 16.26 10.00 -25.01
C ASN A 429 16.82 9.34 -23.74
N ALA A 430 17.38 10.12 -22.82
CA ALA A 430 17.88 9.59 -21.55
C ALA A 430 16.76 8.93 -20.73
N ILE A 431 15.54 9.49 -20.74
CA ILE A 431 14.37 8.86 -20.10
C ILE A 431 14.08 7.49 -20.71
N ALA A 432 14.20 7.37 -22.04
CA ALA A 432 13.94 6.13 -22.76
C ALA A 432 14.99 5.03 -22.50
N GLU A 433 16.11 5.35 -21.85
CA GLU A 433 17.13 4.38 -21.40
C GLU A 433 16.88 3.86 -19.98
N LEU A 434 15.88 4.38 -19.25
CA LEU A 434 15.51 3.93 -17.90
C LEU A 434 14.76 2.59 -17.96
N SER A 435 15.49 1.50 -18.22
CA SER A 435 14.92 0.17 -18.48
C SER A 435 14.00 -0.39 -17.38
N GLU A 436 14.18 0.04 -16.13
CA GLU A 436 13.35 -0.36 -14.97
C GLU A 436 12.08 0.46 -14.80
N LEU A 437 11.87 1.50 -15.62
CA LEU A 437 10.73 2.41 -15.50
C LEU A 437 9.42 1.70 -15.87
N GLU A 438 8.48 1.67 -14.91
CA GLU A 438 7.17 1.06 -15.07
C GLU A 438 6.05 2.08 -15.31
N SER A 439 6.21 3.31 -14.81
CA SER A 439 5.23 4.39 -14.97
C SER A 439 5.88 5.68 -15.41
N LEU A 440 5.36 6.28 -16.47
CA LEU A 440 5.79 7.58 -16.97
C LEU A 440 4.59 8.51 -17.10
N GLU A 441 4.52 9.49 -16.21
CA GLU A 441 3.59 10.61 -16.30
C GLU A 441 4.33 11.81 -16.91
N LEU A 442 3.92 12.18 -18.12
CA LEU A 442 4.51 13.31 -18.83
C LEU A 442 3.92 14.63 -18.34
N GLY A 443 4.75 15.67 -18.38
CA GLY A 443 4.43 17.00 -17.89
C GLY A 443 4.25 18.03 -19.00
N ASP A 444 3.91 19.27 -18.60
CA ASP A 444 3.78 20.42 -19.52
C ASP A 444 5.11 20.75 -20.23
N ASN A 445 6.23 20.27 -19.72
CA ASN A 445 7.58 20.43 -20.27
C ASN A 445 7.87 19.50 -21.47
N VAL A 446 7.04 18.49 -21.73
CA VAL A 446 7.21 17.59 -22.88
C VAL A 446 6.31 18.04 -24.02
N ASN A 447 6.88 18.60 -25.08
CA ASN A 447 6.13 18.96 -26.27
C ASN A 447 6.12 17.79 -27.30
N PRO A 448 4.98 17.11 -27.54
CA PRO A 448 4.90 15.98 -28.48
C PRO A 448 5.30 16.33 -29.92
N ASP A 449 5.21 17.61 -30.30
CA ASP A 449 5.62 18.09 -31.63
C ASP A 449 7.15 18.26 -31.76
N GLU A 450 7.88 18.39 -30.64
CA GLU A 450 9.32 18.66 -30.63
C GLU A 450 10.16 17.44 -30.21
N VAL A 451 9.52 16.42 -29.61
CA VAL A 451 10.19 15.18 -29.22
C VAL A 451 9.69 13.97 -30.02
N ASN A 452 10.61 13.08 -30.36
CA ASN A 452 10.30 11.82 -30.99
C ASN A 452 9.77 10.80 -29.96
N LEU A 453 8.45 10.65 -29.86
CA LEU A 453 7.80 9.70 -28.96
C LEU A 453 8.15 8.23 -29.22
N SER A 454 8.60 7.86 -30.43
CA SER A 454 8.89 6.46 -30.76
C SER A 454 10.02 5.84 -29.93
N VAL A 455 10.89 6.68 -29.33
CA VAL A 455 11.98 6.23 -28.46
C VAL A 455 11.47 5.53 -27.20
N LEU A 456 10.25 5.85 -26.74
CA LEU A 456 9.62 5.20 -25.59
C LEU A 456 9.42 3.68 -25.81
N SER A 457 9.43 3.21 -27.06
CA SER A 457 9.39 1.76 -27.36
C SER A 457 10.60 0.98 -26.84
N LYS A 458 11.67 1.66 -26.42
CA LYS A 458 12.82 1.07 -25.71
C LYS A 458 12.47 0.62 -24.28
N LEU A 459 11.50 1.28 -23.64
CA LEU A 459 11.09 0.99 -22.27
C LEU A 459 10.19 -0.26 -22.23
N LYS A 460 10.82 -1.45 -22.21
CA LYS A 460 10.10 -2.73 -22.28
C LYS A 460 9.23 -3.02 -21.06
N ASN A 461 9.56 -2.43 -19.91
CA ASN A 461 8.83 -2.58 -18.65
C ASN A 461 7.78 -1.49 -18.42
N LEU A 462 7.63 -0.52 -19.34
CA LEU A 462 6.69 0.59 -19.17
C LEU A 462 5.25 0.07 -19.27
N LYS A 463 4.54 0.12 -18.15
CA LYS A 463 3.14 -0.32 -17.98
C LYS A 463 2.16 0.84 -18.00
N VAL A 464 2.56 2.01 -17.53
CA VAL A 464 1.70 3.19 -17.40
C VAL A 464 2.31 4.34 -18.20
N LEU A 465 1.53 4.94 -19.11
CA LEU A 465 1.94 6.13 -19.86
C LEU A 465 0.81 7.15 -19.91
N HIS A 466 1.00 8.27 -19.23
CA HIS A 466 0.01 9.34 -19.14
C HIS A 466 0.54 10.64 -19.73
N PHE A 467 -0.28 11.29 -20.55
CA PHE A 467 -0.04 12.63 -21.08
C PHE A 467 -0.92 13.66 -20.36
N PRO A 468 -0.43 14.88 -20.12
CA PRO A 468 -1.20 15.92 -19.46
C PRO A 468 -2.13 16.61 -20.47
N ARG A 469 -3.26 17.15 -19.98
CA ARG A 469 -4.26 17.83 -20.81
C ARG A 469 -3.72 19.04 -21.60
N SER A 470 -2.71 19.70 -21.04
CA SER A 470 -1.99 20.86 -21.59
C SER A 470 -1.15 20.55 -22.82
N ARG A 471 -0.79 19.27 -23.06
CA ARG A 471 0.00 18.79 -24.19
C ARG A 471 -0.81 17.74 -24.97
N PRO A 472 -1.86 18.18 -25.69
CA PRO A 472 -2.76 17.26 -26.35
C PRO A 472 -2.06 16.46 -27.46
N LEU A 473 -2.53 15.24 -27.68
CA LEU A 473 -2.08 14.37 -28.75
C LEU A 473 -3.02 14.44 -29.96
N ASN A 474 -2.47 14.08 -31.11
CA ASN A 474 -3.20 13.88 -32.36
C ASN A 474 -2.82 12.50 -32.95
N ASP A 475 -3.40 12.16 -34.10
CA ASP A 475 -3.17 10.87 -34.77
C ASP A 475 -1.69 10.62 -35.13
N SER A 476 -0.95 11.66 -35.51
CA SER A 476 0.48 11.56 -35.83
C SER A 476 1.30 11.20 -34.58
N HIS A 477 0.99 11.80 -33.43
CA HIS A 477 1.64 11.48 -32.17
C HIS A 477 1.39 10.03 -31.75
N LEU A 478 0.15 9.54 -31.86
CA LEU A 478 -0.16 8.13 -31.52
C LEU A 478 0.46 7.14 -32.51
N LYS A 479 0.58 7.51 -33.79
CA LYS A 479 1.30 6.69 -34.78
C LYS A 479 2.77 6.48 -34.38
N SER A 480 3.42 7.50 -33.83
CA SER A 480 4.80 7.39 -33.31
C SER A 480 4.92 6.42 -32.13
N LEU A 481 3.83 6.19 -31.37
CA LEU A 481 3.78 5.25 -30.25
C LEU A 481 3.42 3.80 -30.65
N ALA A 482 3.15 3.52 -31.93
CA ALA A 482 2.61 2.21 -32.37
C ALA A 482 3.51 1.00 -32.04
N SER A 483 4.82 1.22 -31.88
CA SER A 483 5.80 0.17 -31.52
C SER A 483 5.83 -0.15 -30.03
N LEU A 484 5.23 0.69 -29.17
CA LEU A 484 5.13 0.45 -27.74
C LEU A 484 3.99 -0.55 -27.46
N LYS A 485 4.32 -1.69 -26.85
CA LYS A 485 3.41 -2.84 -26.68
C LYS A 485 3.34 -3.37 -25.25
N SER A 486 3.91 -2.64 -24.29
CA SER A 486 4.04 -3.04 -22.89
C SER A 486 2.97 -2.43 -21.97
N LEU A 487 2.10 -1.55 -22.48
CA LEU A 487 1.18 -0.78 -21.66
C LEU A 487 0.02 -1.62 -21.13
N THR A 488 -0.30 -1.36 -19.86
CA THR A 488 -1.50 -1.81 -19.14
C THR A 488 -2.43 -0.63 -18.82
N ASP A 489 -1.90 0.58 -18.74
CA ASP A 489 -2.65 1.81 -18.50
C ASP A 489 -2.16 2.92 -19.43
N PHE A 490 -3.09 3.50 -20.19
CA PHE A 490 -2.80 4.59 -21.10
C PHE A 490 -3.79 5.73 -20.94
N ARG A 491 -3.27 6.95 -20.82
CA ARG A 491 -4.07 8.18 -20.77
C ARG A 491 -3.54 9.25 -21.71
N CYS A 492 -4.43 9.82 -22.51
CA CYS A 492 -4.12 11.00 -23.30
C CYS A 492 -5.31 11.95 -23.43
N PHE A 493 -5.02 13.17 -23.88
CA PHE A 493 -6.00 14.21 -24.15
C PHE A 493 -5.87 14.68 -25.60
N GLY A 494 -6.97 14.90 -26.31
CA GLY A 494 -6.99 15.45 -27.68
C GLY A 494 -7.49 16.89 -27.77
N THR A 495 -7.38 17.69 -26.69
CA THR A 495 -7.95 19.05 -26.55
C THR A 495 -7.78 19.98 -27.76
N GLY A 496 -6.72 19.81 -28.56
CA GLY A 496 -6.42 20.59 -29.76
C GLY A 496 -7.05 20.08 -31.06
N GLY A 497 -7.81 18.98 -31.03
CA GLY A 497 -8.33 18.28 -32.20
C GLY A 497 -7.30 17.37 -32.88
N GLY A 498 -7.76 16.60 -33.85
CA GLY A 498 -6.94 15.69 -34.64
C GLY A 498 -6.65 14.34 -33.97
N LEU A 499 -7.32 14.02 -32.86
CA LEU A 499 -7.29 12.70 -32.21
C LEU A 499 -8.55 11.93 -32.58
N THR A 500 -8.43 11.03 -33.56
CA THR A 500 -9.53 10.29 -34.18
C THR A 500 -9.38 8.79 -33.99
N ASP A 501 -10.30 8.01 -34.56
CA ASP A 501 -10.22 6.55 -34.57
C ASP A 501 -8.91 6.02 -35.18
N GLN A 502 -8.31 6.74 -36.16
CA GLN A 502 -7.06 6.32 -36.81
C GLN A 502 -5.85 6.42 -35.87
N GLY A 503 -5.75 7.49 -35.09
CA GLY A 503 -4.71 7.62 -34.07
C GLY A 503 -4.86 6.57 -33.00
N LEU A 504 -6.06 6.40 -32.44
CA LEU A 504 -6.33 5.45 -31.36
C LEU A 504 -6.09 3.99 -31.79
N LYS A 505 -6.38 3.65 -33.05
CA LYS A 505 -6.02 2.36 -33.62
C LYS A 505 -4.52 2.08 -33.53
N SER A 506 -3.66 3.09 -33.62
CA SER A 506 -2.20 2.92 -33.65
C SER A 506 -1.63 2.31 -32.37
N ILE A 507 -2.27 2.52 -31.21
CA ILE A 507 -1.82 1.97 -29.92
C ILE A 507 -2.46 0.61 -29.56
N SER A 508 -3.31 0.04 -30.44
CA SER A 508 -4.00 -1.25 -30.23
C SER A 508 -3.07 -2.47 -30.13
N GLY A 509 -1.77 -2.30 -30.40
CA GLY A 509 -0.74 -3.32 -30.18
C GLY A 509 -0.52 -3.69 -28.72
N ASN A 510 -0.98 -2.86 -27.76
CA ASN A 510 -0.92 -3.10 -26.32
C ASN A 510 -2.05 -4.07 -25.90
N ARG A 511 -1.81 -5.38 -26.04
CA ARG A 511 -2.83 -6.41 -25.78
C ARG A 511 -3.12 -6.67 -24.30
N SER A 512 -2.23 -6.24 -23.42
CA SER A 512 -2.41 -6.34 -21.96
C SER A 512 -3.08 -5.11 -21.36
N LEU A 513 -3.69 -4.25 -22.17
CA LEU A 513 -4.29 -3.00 -21.70
C LEU A 513 -5.50 -3.26 -20.80
N GLU A 514 -5.46 -2.73 -19.59
CA GLU A 514 -6.52 -2.78 -18.58
C GLU A 514 -7.24 -1.44 -18.42
N GLN A 515 -6.52 -0.32 -18.58
CA GLN A 515 -7.07 1.03 -18.45
C GLN A 515 -6.85 1.82 -19.74
N LEU A 516 -7.91 2.43 -20.27
CA LEU A 516 -7.87 3.23 -21.48
C LEU A 516 -8.62 4.55 -21.29
N HIS A 517 -7.86 5.62 -21.06
CA HIS A 517 -8.41 6.95 -20.79
C HIS A 517 -8.15 7.90 -21.96
N ILE A 518 -9.16 8.04 -22.83
CA ILE A 518 -9.11 8.92 -23.99
C ILE A 518 -9.97 10.15 -23.72
N ASP A 519 -9.33 11.18 -23.21
CA ASP A 519 -9.98 12.43 -22.89
C ASP A 519 -9.99 13.39 -24.10
N GLU A 520 -11.06 14.16 -24.23
CA GLU A 520 -11.20 15.27 -25.18
C GLU A 520 -10.81 14.92 -26.61
N ASN A 521 -11.52 13.98 -27.23
CA ASN A 521 -11.17 13.44 -28.55
C ASN A 521 -12.29 13.59 -29.58
N GLU A 522 -11.97 13.27 -30.84
CA GLU A 522 -12.88 13.26 -31.99
C GLU A 522 -13.14 11.86 -32.54
N ALA A 523 -12.92 10.81 -31.74
CA ALA A 523 -13.17 9.44 -32.15
C ALA A 523 -14.67 9.14 -32.13
N THR A 524 -15.12 8.39 -33.13
CA THR A 524 -16.50 7.95 -33.27
C THR A 524 -16.80 6.69 -32.46
N GLY A 525 -15.75 6.00 -31.99
CA GLY A 525 -15.82 4.72 -31.28
C GLY A 525 -15.49 3.52 -32.16
N GLU A 526 -15.31 3.70 -33.47
CA GLU A 526 -14.87 2.64 -34.39
C GLU A 526 -13.56 1.99 -33.94
N PHE A 527 -12.66 2.76 -33.34
CA PHE A 527 -11.37 2.27 -32.87
C PHE A 527 -11.48 1.12 -31.86
N LEU A 528 -12.57 1.05 -31.07
CA LEU A 528 -12.78 0.05 -30.02
C LEU A 528 -12.67 -1.38 -30.55
N LYS A 529 -13.06 -1.62 -31.82
CA LYS A 529 -12.95 -2.92 -32.49
C LYS A 529 -11.52 -3.46 -32.51
N ASN A 530 -10.53 -2.58 -32.51
CA ASN A 530 -9.11 -2.96 -32.53
C ASN A 530 -8.61 -3.42 -31.15
N PHE A 531 -9.35 -3.12 -30.08
CA PHE A 531 -8.99 -3.47 -28.69
C PHE A 531 -9.72 -4.71 -28.18
N VAL A 532 -10.61 -5.31 -28.97
CA VAL A 532 -11.28 -6.57 -28.61
C VAL A 532 -10.24 -7.62 -28.22
N GLY A 533 -10.47 -8.28 -27.09
CA GLY A 533 -9.54 -9.23 -26.47
C GLY A 533 -8.58 -8.63 -25.44
N CYS A 534 -8.47 -7.30 -25.33
CA CYS A 534 -7.75 -6.68 -24.22
C CYS A 534 -8.53 -6.84 -22.90
N PRO A 535 -7.86 -7.04 -21.75
CA PRO A 535 -8.50 -7.19 -20.44
C PRO A 535 -8.94 -5.86 -19.84
N LEU A 536 -9.67 -5.03 -20.61
CA LEU A 536 -10.08 -3.68 -20.18
C LEU A 536 -11.02 -3.73 -18.97
N LYS A 537 -10.58 -3.10 -17.89
CA LYS A 537 -11.30 -2.89 -16.63
C LYS A 537 -11.76 -1.44 -16.47
N GLY A 538 -11.10 -0.48 -17.10
CA GLY A 538 -11.53 0.92 -17.05
C GLY A 538 -11.39 1.67 -18.36
N MET A 539 -12.37 2.53 -18.62
CA MET A 539 -12.45 3.29 -19.85
C MET A 539 -13.00 4.69 -19.62
N THR A 540 -12.34 5.68 -20.20
CA THR A 540 -12.82 7.07 -20.26
C THR A 540 -12.86 7.53 -21.71
N LEU A 541 -14.02 8.05 -22.14
CA LEU A 541 -14.25 8.57 -23.49
C LEU A 541 -14.93 9.94 -23.39
N THR A 542 -14.17 11.02 -23.50
CA THR A 542 -14.72 12.38 -23.34
C THR A 542 -14.56 13.23 -24.61
N GLY A 543 -15.57 14.03 -24.93
CA GLY A 543 -15.53 14.99 -26.05
C GLY A 543 -14.72 16.25 -25.72
N ILE A 544 -14.28 16.98 -26.75
CA ILE A 544 -13.53 18.24 -26.60
C ILE A 544 -14.43 19.33 -26.00
N TYR A 545 -13.86 20.23 -25.19
CA TYR A 545 -14.63 21.34 -24.62
C TYR A 545 -15.09 22.32 -25.71
N ASN A 546 -16.36 22.74 -25.67
CA ASN A 546 -17.00 23.60 -26.68
C ASN A 546 -17.03 23.03 -28.11
N THR A 547 -16.74 21.75 -28.30
CA THR A 547 -16.84 21.06 -29.59
C THR A 547 -17.74 19.84 -29.41
N PRO A 548 -18.74 19.62 -30.26
CA PRO A 548 -19.54 18.41 -30.21
C PRO A 548 -18.66 17.15 -30.27
N GLY A 549 -18.74 16.29 -29.26
CA GLY A 549 -18.12 14.97 -29.31
C GLY A 549 -18.71 14.11 -30.43
N LYS A 550 -17.93 13.13 -30.91
CA LYS A 550 -18.28 12.31 -32.07
C LYS A 550 -18.64 10.87 -31.74
N LEU A 551 -18.51 10.46 -30.46
CA LEU A 551 -18.89 9.10 -30.04
C LEU A 551 -20.40 8.96 -30.23
N ASN A 552 -20.81 7.94 -30.97
CA ASN A 552 -22.20 7.70 -31.33
C ASN A 552 -22.63 6.26 -31.00
N ASP A 553 -23.92 5.99 -31.18
CA ASP A 553 -24.51 4.70 -30.83
C ASP A 553 -23.84 3.50 -31.53
N GLU A 554 -23.38 3.66 -32.78
CA GLU A 554 -22.70 2.60 -33.52
C GLU A 554 -21.30 2.32 -32.97
N GLY A 555 -20.58 3.37 -32.56
CA GLY A 555 -19.26 3.24 -31.96
C GLY A 555 -19.27 2.48 -30.63
N VAL A 556 -20.26 2.77 -29.78
CA VAL A 556 -20.37 2.14 -28.45
C VAL A 556 -20.86 0.69 -28.49
N LEU A 557 -21.39 0.17 -29.61
CA LEU A 557 -21.82 -1.23 -29.72
C LEU A 557 -20.72 -2.21 -29.32
N THR A 558 -19.46 -1.89 -29.63
CA THR A 558 -18.30 -2.73 -29.32
C THR A 558 -18.04 -2.87 -27.82
N LEU A 559 -18.61 -2.01 -26.97
CA LEU A 559 -18.38 -2.08 -25.52
C LEU A 559 -18.78 -3.43 -24.92
N VAL A 560 -19.77 -4.13 -25.49
CA VAL A 560 -20.19 -5.46 -25.02
C VAL A 560 -19.07 -6.51 -25.06
N GLU A 561 -18.05 -6.29 -25.91
CA GLU A 561 -16.88 -7.17 -26.05
C GLU A 561 -15.83 -6.95 -24.94
N PHE A 562 -16.10 -6.06 -23.97
CA PHE A 562 -15.26 -5.82 -22.79
C PHE A 562 -16.01 -6.21 -21.49
N PRO A 563 -16.26 -7.52 -21.28
CA PRO A 563 -17.09 -7.99 -20.16
C PRO A 563 -16.45 -7.74 -18.78
N LEU A 564 -15.14 -7.48 -18.73
CA LEU A 564 -14.39 -7.18 -17.50
C LEU A 564 -14.47 -5.71 -17.08
N LEU A 565 -15.17 -4.85 -17.83
CA LEU A 565 -15.20 -3.42 -17.55
C LEU A 565 -15.86 -3.14 -16.19
N GLU A 566 -15.10 -2.54 -15.29
CA GLU A 566 -15.50 -2.14 -13.94
C GLU A 566 -15.77 -0.64 -13.85
N THR A 567 -15.11 0.17 -14.67
CA THR A 567 -15.30 1.63 -14.69
C THR A 567 -15.53 2.15 -16.10
N LEU A 568 -16.56 2.98 -16.27
CA LEU A 568 -16.88 3.62 -17.54
C LEU A 568 -17.25 5.08 -17.30
N THR A 569 -16.53 5.98 -17.98
CA THR A 569 -16.81 7.40 -18.02
C THR A 569 -17.04 7.83 -19.46
N ILE A 570 -18.21 8.37 -19.75
CA ILE A 570 -18.54 8.97 -21.04
C ILE A 570 -19.03 10.40 -20.78
N SER A 571 -18.40 11.38 -21.42
CA SER A 571 -18.75 12.80 -21.23
C SER A 571 -18.77 13.54 -22.57
N ARG A 572 -19.69 14.50 -22.73
CA ARG A 572 -19.77 15.43 -23.88
C ARG A 572 -19.97 14.71 -25.21
N GLN A 573 -20.97 13.83 -25.28
CA GLN A 573 -21.28 13.03 -26.48
C GLN A 573 -22.72 13.28 -26.94
N PRO A 574 -22.96 14.32 -27.77
CA PRO A 574 -24.30 14.75 -28.15
C PRO A 574 -25.02 13.76 -29.08
N GLU A 575 -24.31 12.83 -29.72
CA GLU A 575 -24.89 11.82 -30.61
C GLU A 575 -25.34 10.54 -29.90
N LEU A 576 -25.04 10.37 -28.61
CA LEU A 576 -25.44 9.18 -27.86
C LEU A 576 -26.89 9.26 -27.41
N THR A 577 -27.68 8.25 -27.80
CA THR A 577 -29.10 8.12 -27.45
C THR A 577 -29.31 6.98 -26.46
N GLY A 578 -30.58 6.66 -26.15
CA GLY A 578 -30.93 5.48 -25.36
C GLY A 578 -30.41 4.15 -25.92
N LYS A 579 -30.02 4.06 -27.20
CA LYS A 579 -29.38 2.86 -27.74
C LYS A 579 -28.04 2.57 -27.05
N ALA A 580 -27.26 3.60 -26.74
CA ALA A 580 -26.02 3.44 -25.96
C ALA A 580 -26.30 2.86 -24.57
N MET A 581 -27.39 3.26 -23.92
CA MET A 581 -27.78 2.70 -22.63
C MET A 581 -28.11 1.20 -22.72
N ASN A 582 -28.74 0.75 -23.80
CA ASN A 582 -28.99 -0.69 -24.04
C ASN A 582 -27.69 -1.51 -24.12
N VAL A 583 -26.58 -0.89 -24.51
CA VAL A 583 -25.26 -1.51 -24.49
C VAL A 583 -24.65 -1.47 -23.08
N ILE A 584 -24.64 -0.28 -22.45
CA ILE A 584 -24.03 -0.07 -21.13
C ILE A 584 -24.60 -1.03 -20.07
N VAL A 585 -25.93 -1.27 -20.08
CA VAL A 585 -26.57 -2.17 -19.11
C VAL A 585 -26.18 -3.65 -19.26
N GLN A 586 -25.49 -4.03 -20.35
CA GLN A 586 -24.96 -5.38 -20.55
C GLN A 586 -23.60 -5.59 -19.87
N LEU A 587 -22.92 -4.52 -19.44
CA LEU A 587 -21.62 -4.57 -18.78
C LEU A 587 -21.75 -5.00 -17.31
N LYS A 588 -22.03 -6.28 -17.07
CA LYS A 588 -22.42 -6.80 -15.74
C LYS A 588 -21.36 -6.67 -14.64
N HIS A 589 -20.11 -6.42 -15.01
CA HIS A 589 -19.01 -6.17 -14.08
C HIS A 589 -18.88 -4.71 -13.62
N LEU A 590 -19.65 -3.80 -14.21
CA LEU A 590 -19.51 -2.37 -13.96
C LEU A 590 -19.79 -2.02 -12.49
N GLN A 591 -18.82 -1.34 -11.88
CA GLN A 591 -18.83 -0.86 -10.51
C GLN A 591 -18.95 0.67 -10.45
N ARG A 592 -18.48 1.38 -11.48
CA ARG A 592 -18.55 2.83 -11.61
C ARG A 592 -19.04 3.22 -13.00
N LEU A 593 -20.12 4.01 -13.04
CA LEU A 593 -20.64 4.63 -14.26
C LEU A 593 -20.68 6.15 -14.09
N GLN A 594 -20.10 6.86 -15.05
CA GLN A 594 -20.18 8.31 -15.16
C GLN A 594 -20.69 8.68 -16.54
N LEU A 595 -21.82 9.36 -16.59
CA LEU A 595 -22.40 9.90 -17.81
C LEU A 595 -22.60 11.41 -17.61
N GLU A 596 -21.94 12.19 -18.46
CA GLU A 596 -22.00 13.64 -18.43
C GLU A 596 -22.29 14.22 -19.81
N ASP A 597 -23.16 15.23 -19.90
CA ASP A 597 -23.41 15.98 -21.13
C ASP A 597 -23.67 15.07 -22.36
N CYS A 598 -24.66 14.18 -22.20
CA CYS A 598 -25.18 13.30 -23.25
C CYS A 598 -26.68 13.63 -23.44
N PRO A 599 -27.01 14.78 -24.05
CA PRO A 599 -28.34 15.39 -24.00
C PRO A 599 -29.46 14.58 -24.68
N GLN A 600 -29.12 13.63 -25.58
CA GLN A 600 -30.13 12.81 -26.25
C GLN A 600 -30.57 11.58 -25.43
N MET A 601 -29.91 11.30 -24.29
CA MET A 601 -30.38 10.31 -23.32
C MET A 601 -31.47 10.91 -22.43
N GLN A 602 -32.61 10.26 -22.36
CA GLN A 602 -33.82 10.72 -21.65
C GLN A 602 -34.14 9.78 -20.49
N ASP A 603 -35.01 10.20 -19.56
CA ASP A 603 -35.26 9.47 -18.31
C ASP A 603 -35.74 8.02 -18.54
N LYS A 604 -36.50 7.82 -19.63
CA LYS A 604 -37.00 6.50 -20.06
C LYS A 604 -35.88 5.50 -20.40
N ASP A 605 -34.69 5.99 -20.76
CA ASP A 605 -33.57 5.16 -21.22
C ASP A 605 -32.79 4.54 -20.04
N PHE A 606 -32.99 5.04 -18.82
CA PHE A 606 -32.31 4.58 -17.61
C PHE A 606 -33.05 3.51 -16.82
N VAL A 607 -34.23 3.06 -17.28
CA VAL A 607 -35.07 2.09 -16.55
C VAL A 607 -34.32 0.78 -16.27
N GLU A 608 -33.50 0.33 -17.22
CA GLU A 608 -32.73 -0.92 -17.11
C GLU A 608 -31.40 -0.76 -16.36
N LEU A 609 -31.09 0.43 -15.83
CA LEU A 609 -29.86 0.67 -15.09
C LEU A 609 -29.73 -0.26 -13.85
N SER A 610 -30.86 -0.68 -13.28
CA SER A 610 -30.88 -1.68 -12.19
C SER A 610 -30.27 -3.04 -12.57
N ALA A 611 -30.11 -3.34 -13.85
CA ALA A 611 -29.48 -4.56 -14.32
C ALA A 611 -27.96 -4.62 -14.07
N LEU A 612 -27.34 -3.48 -13.67
CA LEU A 612 -25.95 -3.38 -13.24
C LEU A 612 -25.83 -3.63 -11.73
N SER A 613 -26.06 -4.87 -11.30
CA SER A 613 -26.16 -5.23 -9.88
C SER A 613 -24.86 -5.05 -9.07
N ARG A 614 -23.71 -4.89 -9.74
CA ARG A 614 -22.40 -4.63 -9.12
C ARG A 614 -22.07 -3.15 -8.98
N LEU A 615 -22.92 -2.26 -9.51
CA LEU A 615 -22.66 -0.82 -9.51
C LEU A 615 -22.63 -0.28 -8.08
N GLN A 616 -21.55 0.44 -7.76
CA GLN A 616 -21.30 1.07 -6.47
C GLN A 616 -21.29 2.59 -6.56
N TYR A 617 -20.94 3.12 -7.74
CA TYR A 617 -20.88 4.55 -8.01
C TYR A 617 -21.64 4.86 -9.29
N VAL A 618 -22.54 5.83 -9.23
CA VAL A 618 -23.22 6.37 -10.41
C VAL A 618 -23.18 7.89 -10.39
N GLU A 619 -22.77 8.49 -11.50
CA GLU A 619 -22.84 9.93 -11.74
C GLU A 619 -23.58 10.18 -13.05
N LEU A 620 -24.71 10.91 -12.96
CA LEU A 620 -25.54 11.31 -14.08
C LEU A 620 -25.64 12.84 -14.06
N LYS A 621 -24.89 13.51 -14.95
CA LYS A 621 -24.83 14.97 -15.02
C LYS A 621 -25.24 15.46 -16.40
N GLN A 622 -26.19 16.39 -16.48
CA GLN A 622 -26.59 16.95 -17.79
C GLN A 622 -26.97 15.86 -18.81
N VAL A 623 -27.58 14.80 -18.28
CA VAL A 623 -28.32 13.79 -19.03
C VAL A 623 -29.77 13.94 -18.61
N GLY A 624 -30.73 13.52 -19.44
CA GLY A 624 -32.16 13.60 -19.11
C GLY A 624 -32.60 12.62 -18.01
N ALA A 625 -31.74 12.27 -17.05
CA ALA A 625 -32.06 11.35 -15.96
C ALA A 625 -32.92 12.04 -14.90
N GLY A 626 -34.13 11.55 -14.69
CA GLY A 626 -35.12 12.07 -13.74
C GLY A 626 -35.57 10.99 -12.73
N ASP A 627 -36.86 10.96 -12.45
CA ASP A 627 -37.43 10.07 -11.43
C ASP A 627 -37.32 8.58 -11.78
N ARG A 628 -37.40 8.19 -13.06
CA ARG A 628 -37.25 6.77 -13.46
C ARG A 628 -35.81 6.30 -13.29
N ALA A 629 -34.84 7.13 -13.65
CA ALA A 629 -33.44 6.85 -13.39
C ALA A 629 -33.17 6.70 -11.89
N ALA A 630 -33.70 7.60 -11.07
CA ALA A 630 -33.64 7.53 -9.61
C ALA A 630 -34.24 6.21 -9.07
N ALA A 631 -35.42 5.81 -9.54
CA ALA A 631 -36.05 4.55 -9.17
C ALA A 631 -35.24 3.31 -9.60
N ALA A 632 -34.58 3.34 -10.77
CA ALA A 632 -33.71 2.27 -11.23
C ALA A 632 -32.43 2.17 -10.37
N VAL A 633 -31.77 3.31 -10.07
CA VAL A 633 -30.61 3.36 -9.17
C VAL A 633 -30.96 2.80 -7.79
N ALA A 634 -32.15 3.11 -7.27
CA ALA A 634 -32.59 2.66 -5.95
C ALA A 634 -32.67 1.13 -5.82
N ARG A 635 -32.83 0.40 -6.94
CA ARG A 635 -32.90 -1.06 -6.98
C ARG A 635 -31.53 -1.74 -7.03
N ILE A 636 -30.44 -0.97 -7.11
CA ILE A 636 -29.08 -1.51 -7.17
C ILE A 636 -28.61 -1.81 -5.73
N PRO A 637 -28.36 -3.08 -5.39
CA PRO A 637 -28.18 -3.50 -3.99
C PRO A 637 -26.88 -3.01 -3.33
N ARG A 638 -25.88 -2.61 -4.14
CA ARG A 638 -24.55 -2.21 -3.66
C ARG A 638 -24.21 -0.76 -3.94
N ILE A 639 -25.20 0.07 -4.29
CA ILE A 639 -24.96 1.48 -4.62
C ILE A 639 -24.50 2.24 -3.37
N ARG A 640 -23.34 2.91 -3.46
CA ARG A 640 -22.71 3.64 -2.34
C ARG A 640 -22.63 5.12 -2.59
N SER A 641 -22.35 5.54 -3.82
CA SER A 641 -22.22 6.95 -4.19
C SER A 641 -23.12 7.24 -5.37
N VAL A 642 -24.02 8.20 -5.19
CA VAL A 642 -25.00 8.60 -6.20
C VAL A 642 -24.88 10.09 -6.42
N GLN A 643 -24.66 10.48 -7.67
CA GLN A 643 -24.64 11.86 -8.09
C GLN A 643 -25.63 12.12 -9.23
N PHE A 644 -26.56 13.05 -9.01
CA PHE A 644 -27.49 13.54 -10.02
C PHE A 644 -27.28 15.05 -10.19
N ARG A 645 -27.09 15.49 -11.43
CA ARG A 645 -27.32 16.88 -11.84
C ARG A 645 -28.38 16.87 -12.93
N SER A 646 -29.61 17.16 -12.54
CA SER A 646 -30.82 16.95 -13.33
C SER A 646 -31.80 18.09 -13.13
N GLU A 647 -32.51 18.45 -14.20
CA GLU A 647 -33.64 19.38 -14.14
C GLU A 647 -34.99 18.63 -13.96
N GLU A 648 -34.99 17.30 -14.14
CA GLU A 648 -36.17 16.44 -14.16
C GLU A 648 -36.38 15.65 -12.85
N LEU A 649 -35.39 15.64 -11.96
CA LEU A 649 -35.46 14.91 -10.69
C LEU A 649 -36.32 15.67 -9.66
N THR A 650 -37.41 15.04 -9.21
CA THR A 650 -38.40 15.63 -8.28
C THR A 650 -38.39 14.95 -6.91
N ASP A 651 -39.25 15.40 -5.99
CA ASP A 651 -39.46 14.77 -4.68
C ASP A 651 -39.84 13.28 -4.79
N GLN A 652 -40.52 12.88 -5.87
CA GLN A 652 -40.88 11.47 -6.08
C GLN A 652 -39.63 10.62 -6.37
N GLY A 653 -38.74 11.06 -7.25
CA GLY A 653 -37.46 10.36 -7.48
C GLY A 653 -36.58 10.32 -6.24
N ILE A 654 -36.58 11.37 -5.42
CA ILE A 654 -35.86 11.36 -4.13
C ILE A 654 -36.45 10.35 -3.14
N LYS A 655 -37.78 10.26 -3.08
CA LYS A 655 -38.46 9.24 -2.27
C LYS A 655 -38.09 7.83 -2.73
N ASP A 656 -37.97 7.60 -4.03
CA ASP A 656 -37.55 6.31 -4.58
C ASP A 656 -36.07 6.03 -4.29
N LEU A 657 -35.17 7.00 -4.49
CA LEU A 657 -33.74 6.89 -4.12
C LEU A 657 -33.54 6.60 -2.62
N ALA A 658 -34.40 7.16 -1.76
CA ALA A 658 -34.34 6.92 -0.32
C ALA A 658 -34.62 5.45 0.07
N ALA A 659 -35.12 4.61 -0.84
CA ALA A 659 -35.24 3.17 -0.62
C ALA A 659 -33.88 2.43 -0.71
N ALA A 660 -32.85 3.04 -1.29
CA ALA A 660 -31.49 2.49 -1.32
C ALA A 660 -30.72 2.80 -0.03
N TYR A 661 -30.90 1.96 0.98
CA TYR A 661 -30.26 2.10 2.28
C TYR A 661 -28.72 2.01 2.26
N SER A 662 -28.13 1.50 1.18
CA SER A 662 -26.68 1.31 1.02
C SER A 662 -25.91 2.59 0.67
N ILE A 663 -26.61 3.66 0.27
CA ILE A 663 -25.99 4.92 -0.14
C ILE A 663 -25.24 5.54 1.05
N GLN A 664 -23.96 5.88 0.83
CA GLN A 664 -23.07 6.55 1.77
C GLN A 664 -22.78 7.99 1.37
N GLN A 665 -22.80 8.29 0.08
CA GLN A 665 -22.59 9.63 -0.44
C GLN A 665 -23.69 9.96 -1.46
N LEU A 666 -24.32 11.12 -1.28
CA LEU A 666 -25.38 11.58 -2.15
C LEU A 666 -25.12 13.03 -2.55
N ILE A 667 -25.01 13.27 -3.86
CA ILE A 667 -24.82 14.60 -4.44
C ILE A 667 -25.99 14.88 -5.38
N LEU A 668 -26.80 15.86 -5.06
CA LEU A 668 -28.00 16.21 -5.80
C LEU A 668 -27.92 17.67 -6.21
N PHE A 669 -27.96 17.92 -7.51
CA PHE A 669 -28.10 19.25 -8.10
C PHE A 669 -29.38 19.26 -8.93
N THR A 670 -30.48 19.68 -8.33
CA THR A 670 -31.76 19.83 -9.00
C THR A 670 -32.56 20.98 -8.38
N PRO A 671 -33.14 21.87 -9.18
CA PRO A 671 -33.93 22.97 -8.65
C PRO A 671 -35.26 22.51 -8.02
N GLN A 672 -35.75 21.32 -8.37
CA GLN A 672 -37.15 20.90 -8.13
C GLN A 672 -37.42 20.28 -6.75
N ILE A 673 -36.39 19.87 -6.00
CA ILE A 673 -36.57 19.22 -4.69
C ILE A 673 -37.12 20.22 -3.67
N THR A 674 -38.10 19.81 -2.87
CA THR A 674 -38.65 20.59 -1.75
C THR A 674 -38.28 19.99 -0.39
N ASP A 675 -38.79 20.58 0.70
CA ASP A 675 -38.66 20.01 2.03
C ASP A 675 -39.26 18.58 2.14
N GLN A 676 -40.22 18.19 1.29
CA GLN A 676 -40.77 16.82 1.27
C GLN A 676 -39.75 15.79 0.76
N GLY A 677 -39.03 16.10 -0.32
CA GLY A 677 -37.93 15.26 -0.80
C GLY A 677 -36.81 15.18 0.22
N LEU A 678 -36.42 16.32 0.81
CA LEU A 678 -35.39 16.36 1.86
C LEU A 678 -35.75 15.46 3.07
N GLN A 679 -37.02 15.48 3.49
CA GLN A 679 -37.52 14.63 4.57
C GLN A 679 -37.35 13.13 4.26
N SER A 680 -37.56 12.74 3.00
CA SER A 680 -37.47 11.34 2.56
C SER A 680 -36.07 10.77 2.69
N LEU A 681 -35.02 11.60 2.50
CA LEU A 681 -33.62 11.19 2.61
C LEU A 681 -33.20 10.71 4.01
N GLY A 682 -33.96 11.07 5.05
CA GLY A 682 -33.72 10.59 6.42
C GLY A 682 -33.91 9.08 6.62
N ARG A 683 -34.22 8.31 5.57
CA ARG A 683 -34.28 6.84 5.60
C ARG A 683 -32.96 6.16 5.22
N ILE A 684 -32.01 6.89 4.67
CA ILE A 684 -30.73 6.33 4.19
C ILE A 684 -29.75 6.22 5.36
N ASN A 685 -29.88 5.17 6.17
CA ASN A 685 -29.16 5.02 7.44
C ASN A 685 -27.61 4.94 7.32
N GLN A 686 -27.09 4.63 6.13
CA GLN A 686 -25.64 4.59 5.87
C GLN A 686 -25.08 5.90 5.29
N LEU A 687 -25.92 6.93 5.14
CA LEU A 687 -25.52 8.21 4.54
C LEU A 687 -24.50 8.93 5.43
N LYS A 688 -23.32 9.17 4.87
CA LYS A 688 -22.19 9.86 5.50
C LYS A 688 -22.02 11.28 5.01
N SER A 689 -22.33 11.52 3.74
CA SER A 689 -22.16 12.81 3.10
C SER A 689 -23.35 13.13 2.19
N LEU A 690 -23.92 14.33 2.37
CA LEU A 690 -24.98 14.88 1.53
C LEU A 690 -24.57 16.26 1.01
N MET A 691 -24.56 16.42 -0.31
CA MET A 691 -24.49 17.73 -0.95
C MET A 691 -25.78 17.93 -1.75
N LEU A 692 -26.52 18.99 -1.44
CA LEU A 692 -27.81 19.28 -2.07
C LEU A 692 -27.84 20.73 -2.57
N TYR A 693 -28.03 20.90 -3.87
CA TYR A 693 -28.52 22.14 -4.45
C TYR A 693 -30.02 21.99 -4.76
N SER A 694 -30.80 22.97 -4.31
CA SER A 694 -32.23 23.12 -4.62
C SER A 694 -32.66 24.58 -4.44
N GLU A 695 -33.62 25.02 -5.25
CA GLU A 695 -34.21 26.36 -5.13
C GLU A 695 -35.35 26.43 -4.10
N ASN A 696 -35.90 25.28 -3.69
CA ASN A 696 -37.18 25.21 -2.97
C ASN A 696 -37.08 24.62 -1.55
N VAL A 697 -35.89 24.24 -1.09
CA VAL A 697 -35.67 23.74 0.27
C VAL A 697 -35.55 24.91 1.27
N THR A 698 -36.47 24.97 2.23
CA THR A 698 -36.52 26.04 3.25
C THR A 698 -35.84 25.67 4.57
N GLY A 699 -35.61 24.38 4.80
CA GLY A 699 -35.01 23.82 6.01
C GLY A 699 -36.01 23.08 6.91
N LYS A 700 -37.31 23.13 6.61
CA LYS A 700 -38.37 22.42 7.37
C LYS A 700 -38.26 20.89 7.26
N GLY A 701 -37.65 20.38 6.19
CA GLY A 701 -37.45 18.95 5.96
C GLY A 701 -36.24 18.31 6.65
N LEU A 702 -35.41 19.08 7.37
CA LEU A 702 -34.13 18.61 7.92
C LEU A 702 -34.24 17.63 9.08
N GLY A 703 -35.39 17.56 9.76
CA GLY A 703 -35.57 16.77 10.97
C GLY A 703 -35.07 15.33 10.86
N PRO A 704 -35.58 14.50 9.92
CA PRO A 704 -35.14 13.11 9.76
C PRO A 704 -33.66 12.95 9.40
N LEU A 705 -33.10 13.84 8.58
CA LEU A 705 -31.67 13.82 8.25
C LEU A 705 -30.78 14.01 9.47
N CYS A 706 -31.21 14.87 10.42
CA CYS A 706 -30.45 15.15 11.64
C CYS A 706 -30.43 13.97 12.63
N ASN A 707 -31.25 12.94 12.40
CA ASN A 707 -31.28 11.72 13.19
C ASN A 707 -30.41 10.60 12.62
N LEU A 708 -29.78 10.81 11.45
CA LEU A 708 -28.97 9.78 10.80
C LEU A 708 -27.66 9.56 11.58
N PRO A 709 -27.31 8.32 11.95
CA PRO A 709 -26.21 8.06 12.88
C PRO A 709 -24.82 8.27 12.28
N GLN A 710 -24.69 8.28 10.95
CA GLN A 710 -23.41 8.36 10.25
C GLN A 710 -23.21 9.64 9.43
N LEU A 711 -24.19 10.57 9.42
CA LEU A 711 -24.13 11.77 8.59
C LEU A 711 -23.11 12.75 9.16
N ASN A 712 -21.93 12.82 8.55
CA ASN A 712 -20.77 13.57 9.03
C ASN A 712 -20.52 14.86 8.23
N ASP A 713 -20.91 14.90 6.95
CA ASP A 713 -20.71 16.06 6.05
C ASP A 713 -22.03 16.45 5.38
N LEU A 714 -22.45 17.69 5.57
CA LEU A 714 -23.66 18.25 4.98
C LEU A 714 -23.35 19.58 4.29
N THR A 715 -23.63 19.65 3.00
CA THR A 715 -23.57 20.87 2.20
C THR A 715 -24.95 21.20 1.65
N LEU A 716 -25.50 22.36 2.02
CA LEU A 716 -26.78 22.87 1.54
C LEU A 716 -26.53 24.11 0.68
N ILE A 717 -26.81 23.99 -0.61
CA ILE A 717 -26.72 25.05 -1.61
C ILE A 717 -28.15 25.46 -1.95
N THR A 718 -28.82 26.13 -1.02
CA THR A 718 -30.27 26.35 -1.11
C THR A 718 -30.62 27.81 -0.86
N PRO A 719 -30.82 28.64 -1.90
CA PRO A 719 -31.14 30.07 -1.73
C PRO A 719 -32.40 30.35 -0.88
N ALA A 720 -33.33 29.40 -0.83
CA ALA A 720 -34.56 29.49 -0.03
C ALA A 720 -34.39 29.11 1.45
N LEU A 721 -33.19 28.74 1.92
CA LEU A 721 -32.96 28.34 3.31
C LEU A 721 -33.32 29.47 4.28
N THR A 722 -34.03 29.12 5.35
CA THR A 722 -34.46 30.05 6.40
C THR A 722 -33.88 29.67 7.77
N ASP A 723 -34.04 30.56 8.75
CA ASP A 723 -33.56 30.32 10.12
C ASP A 723 -34.15 29.07 10.81
N VAL A 724 -35.25 28.52 10.27
CA VAL A 724 -35.82 27.24 10.72
C VAL A 724 -34.81 26.10 10.58
N ALA A 725 -33.89 26.17 9.61
CA ALA A 725 -32.87 25.16 9.43
C ALA A 725 -31.98 25.00 10.67
N PHE A 726 -31.68 26.09 11.37
CA PHE A 726 -30.84 26.07 12.56
C PHE A 726 -31.52 25.42 13.78
N ASP A 727 -32.85 25.33 13.80
CA ASP A 727 -33.57 24.59 14.85
C ASP A 727 -33.25 23.09 14.79
N TYR A 728 -33.00 22.56 13.59
CA TYR A 728 -32.62 21.17 13.37
C TYR A 728 -31.11 20.95 13.39
N LEU A 729 -30.35 21.79 12.67
CA LEU A 729 -28.90 21.64 12.53
C LEU A 729 -28.15 21.75 13.87
N SER A 730 -28.65 22.59 14.79
CA SER A 730 -28.10 22.72 16.14
C SER A 730 -28.30 21.48 17.02
N GLN A 731 -29.05 20.48 16.56
CA GLN A 731 -29.31 19.23 17.27
C GLN A 731 -28.73 17.99 16.54
N CYS A 732 -28.13 18.18 15.35
CA CYS A 732 -27.61 17.10 14.51
C CYS A 732 -26.26 16.55 15.01
N ARG A 733 -26.29 15.64 15.99
CA ARG A 733 -25.11 15.16 16.74
C ARG A 733 -24.07 14.39 15.92
N SER A 734 -24.46 13.78 14.80
CA SER A 734 -23.53 13.06 13.92
C SER A 734 -22.68 14.01 13.08
N LEU A 735 -23.13 15.25 12.85
CA LEU A 735 -22.56 16.15 11.87
C LEU A 735 -21.23 16.74 12.33
N LEU A 736 -20.16 16.53 11.55
CA LEU A 736 -18.83 17.07 11.82
C LEU A 736 -18.52 18.28 10.93
N LYS A 737 -19.13 18.37 9.75
CA LYS A 737 -18.89 19.43 8.76
C LYS A 737 -20.19 19.93 8.17
N LEU A 738 -20.41 21.24 8.26
CA LEU A 738 -21.58 21.91 7.69
C LEU A 738 -21.14 23.04 6.75
N LYS A 739 -21.69 23.06 5.54
CA LYS A 739 -21.49 24.14 4.56
C LYS A 739 -22.81 24.72 4.09
N LEU A 740 -22.99 26.03 4.28
CA LEU A 740 -24.16 26.80 3.84
C LEU A 740 -23.83 27.83 2.74
N VAL A 741 -22.66 27.68 2.13
CA VAL A 741 -22.11 28.60 1.12
C VAL A 741 -21.32 27.81 0.09
N TYR A 742 -21.48 28.19 -1.18
CA TYR A 742 -20.80 27.54 -2.30
C TYR A 742 -20.56 28.53 -3.43
N GLN A 743 -19.40 28.43 -4.07
CA GLN A 743 -19.00 29.34 -5.14
C GLN A 743 -19.87 29.15 -6.40
N GLY A 744 -20.35 30.25 -6.97
CA GLY A 744 -21.22 30.25 -8.15
C GLY A 744 -22.72 30.22 -7.84
N TYR A 745 -23.12 30.08 -6.57
CA TYR A 745 -24.53 30.04 -6.17
C TYR A 745 -24.86 31.14 -5.16
N ARG A 746 -26.09 31.65 -5.25
CA ARG A 746 -26.58 32.71 -4.38
C ARG A 746 -26.72 32.21 -2.93
N PRO A 747 -26.13 32.88 -1.95
CA PRO A 747 -26.32 32.57 -0.53
C PRO A 747 -27.80 32.74 -0.10
N PRO A 748 -28.23 32.03 0.96
CA PRO A 748 -29.60 32.10 1.45
C PRO A 748 -29.90 33.43 2.16
N ALA A 749 -30.52 34.36 1.43
CA ALA A 749 -30.76 35.74 1.88
C ALA A 749 -31.64 35.86 3.14
N ALA A 750 -32.40 34.82 3.47
CA ALA A 750 -33.28 34.79 4.63
C ALA A 750 -32.57 34.43 5.94
N LEU A 751 -31.31 33.94 5.91
CA LEU A 751 -30.57 33.63 7.14
C LEU A 751 -30.17 34.90 7.90
N THR A 752 -30.36 34.88 9.21
CA THR A 752 -30.11 36.03 10.08
C THR A 752 -29.12 35.74 11.21
N ASN A 753 -28.64 36.82 11.83
CA ASN A 753 -27.87 36.77 13.08
C ASN A 753 -28.56 35.96 14.18
N ALA A 754 -29.88 36.10 14.35
CA ALA A 754 -30.61 35.36 15.38
C ALA A 754 -30.65 33.85 15.07
N GLY A 755 -30.76 33.48 13.80
CA GLY A 755 -30.73 32.09 13.34
C GLY A 755 -29.39 31.41 13.63
N ILE A 756 -28.29 31.98 13.15
CA ILE A 756 -26.97 31.35 13.29
C ILE A 756 -26.53 31.16 14.75
N MET A 757 -26.96 32.05 15.65
CA MET A 757 -26.56 31.98 17.06
C MET A 757 -27.13 30.75 17.78
N LYS A 758 -28.16 30.10 17.24
CA LYS A 758 -28.64 28.79 17.73
C LYS A 758 -27.57 27.70 17.62
N MET A 759 -26.64 27.83 16.67
CA MET A 759 -25.53 26.88 16.47
C MET A 759 -24.47 26.92 17.57
N SER A 760 -24.48 27.94 18.45
CA SER A 760 -23.51 28.05 19.56
C SER A 760 -23.49 26.84 20.50
N SER A 761 -24.56 26.05 20.52
CA SER A 761 -24.68 24.81 21.29
C SER A 761 -24.09 23.56 20.62
N ALA A 762 -23.70 23.64 19.33
CA ALA A 762 -23.24 22.52 18.53
C ALA A 762 -21.74 22.20 18.73
N THR A 763 -21.33 21.91 19.97
CA THR A 763 -19.91 21.76 20.37
C THR A 763 -19.16 20.57 19.78
N TRP A 764 -19.85 19.67 19.06
CA TRP A 764 -19.28 18.50 18.39
C TRP A 764 -18.83 18.80 16.95
N LEU A 765 -19.32 19.89 16.36
CA LEU A 765 -19.03 20.27 14.98
C LEU A 765 -17.55 20.65 14.84
N ARG A 766 -16.89 20.23 13.77
CA ARG A 766 -15.47 20.54 13.50
C ARG A 766 -15.31 21.68 12.50
N GLU A 767 -16.18 21.75 11.50
CA GLU A 767 -16.15 22.80 10.48
C GLU A 767 -17.56 23.37 10.23
N LEU A 768 -17.67 24.70 10.25
CA LEU A 768 -18.90 25.44 9.91
C LEU A 768 -18.58 26.53 8.89
N TRP A 769 -18.99 26.34 7.63
CA TRP A 769 -18.77 27.31 6.57
C TRP A 769 -20.01 28.17 6.37
N LEU A 770 -19.86 29.47 6.63
CA LEU A 770 -20.95 30.45 6.55
C LEU A 770 -20.70 31.47 5.43
N PRO A 771 -21.76 31.90 4.73
CA PRO A 771 -21.65 32.97 3.75
C PRO A 771 -21.31 34.31 4.44
N ARG A 772 -20.25 34.96 3.98
CA ARG A 772 -19.84 36.30 4.43
C ARG A 772 -20.69 37.41 3.81
N ASN A 773 -21.29 37.13 2.66
CA ASN A 773 -22.09 38.06 1.86
C ASN A 773 -23.40 37.41 1.39
N GLY A 774 -24.36 38.21 0.94
CA GLY A 774 -25.62 37.72 0.37
C GLY A 774 -26.64 37.19 1.40
N THR A 775 -26.39 37.36 2.70
CA THR A 775 -27.32 37.02 3.80
C THR A 775 -27.48 38.20 4.76
N LYS A 776 -28.34 38.07 5.79
CA LYS A 776 -28.45 39.04 6.89
C LYS A 776 -27.52 38.70 8.07
N ILE A 777 -26.57 37.80 7.87
CA ILE A 777 -25.54 37.46 8.84
C ILE A 777 -24.40 38.49 8.73
N THR A 778 -23.99 39.06 9.86
CA THR A 778 -22.88 40.02 9.90
C THR A 778 -21.57 39.35 10.31
N GLU A 779 -20.45 39.89 9.85
CA GLU A 779 -19.11 39.39 10.18
C GLU A 779 -18.85 39.39 11.69
N ASP A 780 -19.31 40.43 12.39
CA ASP A 780 -19.24 40.51 13.86
C ASP A 780 -19.91 39.32 14.57
N GLN A 781 -21.06 38.85 14.05
CA GLN A 781 -21.74 37.69 14.64
C GLN A 781 -21.08 36.37 14.28
N ILE A 782 -20.45 36.26 13.10
CA ILE A 782 -19.64 35.09 12.76
C ILE A 782 -18.43 34.99 13.69
N LEU A 783 -17.75 36.12 13.95
CA LEU A 783 -16.63 36.18 14.90
C LEU A 783 -17.07 35.81 16.32
N LYS A 784 -18.21 36.34 16.77
CA LYS A 784 -18.79 35.98 18.07
C LYS A 784 -19.13 34.49 18.17
N LEU A 785 -19.70 33.91 17.11
CA LEU A 785 -20.01 32.48 17.07
C LEU A 785 -18.73 31.63 17.12
N ASN A 786 -17.68 32.03 16.40
CA ASN A 786 -16.37 31.36 16.42
C ASN A 786 -15.74 31.34 17.83
N GLN A 787 -15.91 32.42 18.60
CA GLN A 787 -15.47 32.48 19.99
C GLN A 787 -16.26 31.53 20.91
N LEU A 788 -17.56 31.35 20.65
CA LEU A 788 -18.41 30.45 21.43
C LEU A 788 -18.17 28.96 21.11
N MET A 789 -17.75 28.65 19.87
CA MET A 789 -17.54 27.28 19.39
C MET A 789 -16.04 26.93 19.33
N THR A 790 -15.39 26.84 20.51
CA THR A 790 -13.92 26.74 20.62
C THR A 790 -13.25 25.55 19.94
N ASN A 791 -13.98 24.47 19.68
CA ASN A 791 -13.49 23.27 18.99
C ASN A 791 -13.94 23.19 17.51
N THR A 792 -14.58 24.25 17.00
CA THR A 792 -15.12 24.32 15.65
C THR A 792 -14.40 25.41 14.86
N GLY A 793 -13.89 25.09 13.69
CA GLY A 793 -13.47 26.09 12.72
C GLY A 793 -14.71 26.75 12.09
N VAL A 794 -15.12 27.92 12.58
CA VAL A 794 -16.17 28.72 11.93
C VAL A 794 -15.51 29.58 10.84
N ILE A 795 -15.81 29.24 9.58
CA ILE A 795 -15.09 29.73 8.40
C ILE A 795 -16.00 30.69 7.61
N PRO A 796 -15.75 32.01 7.64
CA PRO A 796 -16.48 32.98 6.82
C PRO A 796 -15.99 32.94 5.37
N TYR A 797 -16.88 32.65 4.44
CA TYR A 797 -16.56 32.51 3.02
C TYR A 797 -17.32 33.52 2.14
N THR A 798 -16.60 34.27 1.32
CA THR A 798 -17.19 35.19 0.34
C THR A 798 -17.53 34.43 -0.94
N ALA A 799 -18.81 34.29 -1.25
CA ALA A 799 -19.26 33.68 -2.50
C ALA A 799 -19.41 34.73 -3.60
N THR A 800 -19.09 34.38 -4.84
CA THR A 800 -19.54 35.14 -6.01
C THR A 800 -20.52 34.30 -6.82
N TRP A 801 -21.56 34.94 -7.36
CA TRP A 801 -22.60 34.31 -8.17
C TRP A 801 -23.01 35.26 -9.30
N LYS A 802 -23.64 34.73 -10.35
CA LYS A 802 -24.26 35.55 -11.41
C LYS A 802 -25.66 35.95 -10.93
N GLU A 803 -26.02 37.23 -11.09
CA GLU A 803 -27.35 37.76 -10.73
C GLU A 803 -28.48 37.21 -11.59
#